data_AF-A0A535XBW8-F1
#
_entry.id   AF-A0A535XBW8-F1
#
_cell.length_a   1.000
_cell.length_b   1.000
_cell.length_c   1.000
_cell.angle_alpha   90.00
_cell.angle_beta   90.00
_cell.angle_gamma   90.00
#
_symmetry.space_group_name_H-M   'P 1'
#
loop_
_entity.id
_entity.type
_entity.pdbx_description
1 polymer ?
#
loop_
_entity_poly.entity_id
_entity_poly.type
_entity_poly.pdbx_seq_one_letter_code
_entity_poly.pdbx_strand_id
1 'polypeptide(L)'
;MPRTLIVIVLSALLAVTSIGSWPAAKADAAGVGSTIYLPNITRMLGGADGWQTPFIVQNVGSVATDVTMDFFAFSDGRLVKTRTIPAVMPGTSVFHDPNSDTELPQGGQFSVVVRSSSSPIVSVVNEHQNVTNTSRQEALSYLGISSGSTRVFLPYAAKNAGGWLTTFIIQNLGVAPANVTAQFRSVDGTQTPSVSRVIGPGRSQFVDPTVEPSVAAGVEYSVALVSDQPIGVVVNAHNDAAGTVAPKGFSYNGVAAPSGDNAFMPYVQKNVNGGTTRLAVQNAGSGPTTPQLRFRLAAQFATPIVVTGPQLAPGAMWVYDPATNATIADGEYGVTVAGGLWAVVGATFSATSAAGTTSTDVRSAKLYFPNVTKTLGGANGWTTPLAIQSTGAHSATLKWYRFSDGSLAYSQTLIFNEYAQTFRIDPRQIPDLPDNSQYAVVATAGLGGYGGITGLVTEMNLSGGDGWMTYEGVQQPAANPFGTPGCTPASGPSGTTFSCAFYGFAPGSTVTSIVVSNPAGAAGSGSPTFHIVGVDGSLLVPFRALNTGSRTMTVTVGTQTQSANIIVFDPSFAMVFSESKFGAVTINTLPGIACSLTVQLPNGQILSDDAGTSTRITNPQGNVAWVYTKPANTTGTGMNVVDCTSGAESPERSATFTAP
;
A
#
# COMPACT_ATOMS: atom_id res chain seq x y z
N MET A 1 30.20 -36.76 59.88
CA MET A 1 31.55 -37.21 59.44
C MET A 1 31.38 -38.23 58.33
N PRO A 2 32.24 -38.22 57.31
CA PRO A 2 31.82 -37.79 55.96
C PRO A 2 32.03 -38.88 54.90
N ARG A 3 31.45 -38.71 53.70
CA ARG A 3 32.13 -39.13 52.48
C ARG A 3 32.04 -38.08 51.38
N THR A 4 33.24 -37.61 51.07
CA THR A 4 33.67 -36.59 50.13
C THR A 4 33.58 -37.07 48.68
N LEU A 5 33.35 -36.09 47.80
CA LEU A 5 33.52 -36.07 46.35
C LEU A 5 34.63 -36.99 45.79
N ILE A 6 34.32 -37.66 44.69
CA ILE A 6 35.26 -37.90 43.58
C ILE A 6 34.66 -37.26 42.33
N VAL A 7 35.44 -36.33 41.77
CA VAL A 7 35.20 -35.68 40.48
C VAL A 7 35.62 -36.66 39.38
N ILE A 8 34.72 -36.98 38.46
CA ILE A 8 35.05 -37.59 37.16
C ILE A 8 34.64 -36.59 36.08
N VAL A 9 35.65 -36.07 35.40
CA VAL A 9 35.54 -35.29 34.16
C VAL A 9 35.07 -36.25 33.06
N LEU A 10 33.92 -35.98 32.44
CA LEU A 10 33.51 -36.66 31.21
C LEU A 10 33.22 -35.63 30.12
N SER A 11 34.04 -35.72 29.09
CA SER A 11 34.11 -34.91 27.88
C SER A 11 32.80 -34.93 27.10
N ALA A 12 32.46 -33.76 26.53
CA ALA A 12 31.33 -33.56 25.65
C ALA A 12 31.38 -34.44 24.39
N LEU A 13 30.26 -35.09 24.09
CA LEU A 13 29.89 -35.48 22.73
C LEU A 13 28.51 -34.87 22.45
N LEU A 14 28.50 -33.70 21.81
CA LEU A 14 27.30 -33.17 21.17
C LEU A 14 26.90 -34.17 20.07
N ALA A 15 25.83 -34.92 20.30
CA ALA A 15 25.12 -35.60 19.23
C ALA A 15 24.44 -34.53 18.37
N VAL A 16 25.15 -34.05 17.35
CA VAL A 16 24.57 -33.34 16.23
C VAL A 16 23.63 -34.32 15.53
N THR A 17 22.37 -34.30 15.93
CA THR A 17 21.32 -34.91 15.12
C THR A 17 21.20 -34.06 13.88
N SER A 18 21.62 -34.64 12.76
CA SER A 18 21.40 -34.11 11.43
C SER A 18 19.91 -33.89 11.23
N ILE A 19 19.47 -32.63 11.34
CA ILE A 19 18.24 -32.16 10.73
C ILE A 19 18.37 -32.51 9.25
N GLY A 20 17.62 -33.52 8.82
CA GLY A 20 17.54 -33.89 7.41
C GLY A 20 17.17 -32.65 6.61
N SER A 21 17.95 -32.33 5.59
CA SER A 21 17.60 -31.36 4.58
C SER A 21 16.34 -31.85 3.89
N TRP A 22 15.19 -31.26 4.24
CA TRP A 22 13.96 -31.46 3.49
C TRP A 22 14.21 -30.90 2.09
N PRO A 23 13.97 -31.68 1.01
CA PRO A 23 14.10 -31.13 -0.32
C PRO A 23 13.14 -29.95 -0.41
N ALA A 24 13.68 -28.76 -0.67
CA ALA A 24 12.89 -27.62 -1.09
C ALA A 24 12.05 -28.10 -2.28
N ALA A 25 10.72 -28.12 -2.14
CA ALA A 25 9.86 -28.26 -3.30
C ALA A 25 10.27 -27.14 -4.25
N LYS A 26 10.82 -27.50 -5.41
CA LYS A 26 11.19 -26.53 -6.44
C LYS A 26 9.96 -25.69 -6.73
N ALA A 27 10.06 -24.38 -6.49
CA ALA A 27 9.22 -23.43 -7.17
C ALA A 27 9.63 -23.50 -8.64
N ASP A 28 8.75 -24.02 -9.50
CA ASP A 28 8.99 -24.05 -10.94
C ASP A 28 9.19 -22.62 -11.44
N ALA A 29 10.34 -22.40 -12.08
CA ALA A 29 10.64 -21.19 -12.81
C ALA A 29 10.07 -21.33 -14.23
N ALA A 30 8.93 -20.68 -14.50
CA ALA A 30 8.61 -19.98 -15.74
C ALA A 30 7.12 -19.57 -15.73
N GLY A 31 6.85 -18.28 -15.60
CA GLY A 31 5.52 -17.71 -15.77
C GLY A 31 5.52 -16.22 -15.44
N VAL A 32 4.81 -15.43 -16.22
CA VAL A 32 4.60 -13.98 -16.04
C VAL A 32 3.62 -13.70 -14.87
N GLY A 33 3.60 -14.60 -13.87
CA GLY A 33 2.74 -14.52 -12.69
C GLY A 33 3.43 -13.86 -11.49
N SER A 34 2.64 -13.52 -10.47
CA SER A 34 3.11 -12.99 -9.19
C SER A 34 2.87 -13.98 -8.03
N THR A 35 3.64 -13.83 -6.96
CA THR A 35 3.45 -14.52 -5.67
C THR A 35 2.93 -13.52 -4.63
N ILE A 36 1.96 -13.94 -3.83
CA ILE A 36 1.43 -13.21 -2.66
C ILE A 36 1.56 -14.09 -1.43
N TYR A 37 1.88 -13.46 -0.31
CA TYR A 37 2.07 -14.08 0.99
C TYR A 37 0.97 -13.63 1.94
N LEU A 38 0.25 -14.57 2.54
CA LEU A 38 -0.79 -14.32 3.55
C LEU A 38 -0.27 -14.82 4.90
N PRO A 39 0.25 -13.93 5.77
CA PRO A 39 0.98 -14.37 6.95
C PRO A 39 0.15 -15.16 7.95
N ASN A 40 -1.15 -14.88 8.07
CA ASN A 40 -2.02 -15.44 9.10
C ASN A 40 -3.38 -15.87 8.53
N ILE A 41 -3.57 -17.17 8.32
CA ILE A 41 -4.84 -17.77 7.95
C ILE A 41 -5.29 -18.75 9.04
N THR A 42 -6.49 -18.58 9.60
CA THR A 42 -7.01 -19.38 10.71
C THR A 42 -8.32 -20.08 10.36
N ARG A 43 -8.51 -21.27 10.95
CA ARG A 43 -9.77 -22.03 10.92
C ARG A 43 -10.23 -22.30 12.35
N MET A 44 -11.31 -21.67 12.80
CA MET A 44 -11.90 -21.89 14.14
C MET A 44 -10.87 -21.77 15.27
N LEU A 45 -9.91 -20.85 15.16
CA LEU A 45 -8.84 -20.70 16.15
C LEU A 45 -9.40 -20.09 17.43
N GLY A 46 -9.32 -20.81 18.54
CA GLY A 46 -9.94 -20.42 19.81
C GLY A 46 -11.32 -21.04 20.06
N GLY A 47 -11.81 -21.93 19.17
CA GLY A 47 -13.06 -22.66 19.34
C GLY A 47 -14.02 -22.53 18.16
N ALA A 48 -15.23 -23.06 18.30
CA ALA A 48 -16.20 -23.15 17.20
C ALA A 48 -16.62 -21.78 16.61
N ASP A 49 -16.61 -20.72 17.41
CA ASP A 49 -16.87 -19.32 16.98
C ASP A 49 -15.60 -18.44 17.14
N GLY A 50 -14.43 -19.09 17.12
CA GLY A 50 -13.14 -18.42 17.20
C GLY A 50 -12.75 -17.75 15.88
N TRP A 51 -11.50 -17.31 15.80
CA TRP A 51 -10.95 -16.65 14.63
C TRP A 51 -11.08 -17.52 13.37
N GLN A 52 -11.55 -16.89 12.31
CA GLN A 52 -11.53 -17.36 10.93
C GLN A 52 -11.04 -16.23 10.03
N THR A 53 -10.29 -16.57 8.99
CA THR A 53 -9.72 -15.56 8.09
C THR A 53 -10.04 -15.82 6.61
N PRO A 54 -11.26 -15.53 6.15
CA PRO A 54 -11.55 -15.61 4.73
C PRO A 54 -10.65 -14.65 3.94
N PHE A 55 -10.27 -15.05 2.73
CA PHE A 55 -9.46 -14.22 1.86
C PHE A 55 -9.95 -14.25 0.43
N ILE A 56 -9.65 -13.16 -0.27
CA ILE A 56 -10.02 -12.94 -1.66
C ILE A 56 -8.72 -12.81 -2.47
N VAL A 57 -8.63 -13.48 -3.61
CA VAL A 57 -7.54 -13.33 -4.58
C VAL A 57 -8.13 -12.87 -5.91
N GLN A 58 -7.70 -11.73 -6.41
CA GLN A 58 -8.16 -11.18 -7.68
C GLN A 58 -7.07 -11.27 -8.75
N ASN A 59 -7.44 -11.71 -9.95
CA ASN A 59 -6.58 -11.57 -11.13
C ASN A 59 -6.66 -10.12 -11.66
N VAL A 60 -5.56 -9.38 -11.56
CA VAL A 60 -5.47 -7.98 -12.01
C VAL A 60 -4.69 -7.83 -13.33
N GLY A 61 -4.31 -8.95 -13.95
CA GLY A 61 -3.71 -9.01 -15.27
C GLY A 61 -4.73 -8.90 -16.40
N SER A 62 -4.26 -9.15 -17.62
CA SER A 62 -5.05 -9.09 -18.86
C SER A 62 -5.36 -10.45 -19.46
N VAL A 63 -4.85 -11.55 -18.88
CA VAL A 63 -5.11 -12.92 -19.33
C VAL A 63 -5.57 -13.80 -18.17
N ALA A 64 -6.23 -14.91 -18.47
CA ALA A 64 -6.60 -15.88 -17.45
C ALA A 64 -5.32 -16.48 -16.80
N THR A 65 -5.42 -16.82 -15.51
CA THR A 65 -4.32 -17.46 -14.77
C THR A 65 -4.82 -18.55 -13.85
N ASP A 66 -4.04 -19.61 -13.71
CA ASP A 66 -4.24 -20.56 -12.62
C ASP A 66 -3.72 -19.93 -11.34
N VAL A 67 -4.43 -20.16 -10.23
CA VAL A 67 -4.05 -19.71 -8.89
C VAL A 67 -3.83 -20.92 -8.00
N THR A 68 -2.62 -21.06 -7.45
CA THR A 68 -2.27 -22.09 -6.48
C THR A 68 -2.11 -21.49 -5.09
N MET A 69 -2.55 -22.20 -4.06
CA MET A 69 -2.54 -21.77 -2.66
C MET A 69 -1.94 -22.88 -1.81
N ASP A 70 -0.74 -22.65 -1.28
CA ASP A 70 -0.05 -23.60 -0.40
C ASP A 70 -0.23 -23.17 1.06
N PHE A 71 -0.83 -24.04 1.88
CA PHE A 71 -1.10 -23.82 3.30
C PHE A 71 -0.04 -24.51 4.15
N PHE A 72 0.75 -23.73 4.87
CA PHE A 72 1.76 -24.27 5.77
C PHE A 72 1.34 -24.09 7.24
N ALA A 73 1.35 -25.18 8.01
CA ALA A 73 0.95 -25.12 9.43
C ALA A 73 1.98 -24.35 10.27
N PHE A 74 1.49 -23.55 11.22
CA PHE A 74 2.35 -22.85 12.19
C PHE A 74 3.04 -23.81 13.17
N SER A 75 2.43 -24.95 13.47
CA SER A 75 2.90 -25.90 14.49
C SER A 75 4.25 -26.53 14.17
N ASP A 76 4.49 -26.84 12.90
CA ASP A 76 5.65 -27.62 12.44
C ASP A 76 6.22 -27.12 11.09
N GLY A 77 5.57 -26.13 10.46
CA GLY A 77 5.96 -25.66 9.13
C GLY A 77 5.71 -26.69 8.02
N ARG A 78 4.89 -27.72 8.21
CA ARG A 78 4.59 -28.67 7.12
C ARG A 78 3.57 -28.06 6.14
N LEU A 79 3.70 -28.40 4.85
CA LEU A 79 2.64 -28.17 3.86
C LEU A 79 1.45 -29.08 4.20
N VAL A 80 0.34 -28.47 4.59
CA VAL A 80 -0.90 -29.18 4.95
C VAL A 80 -1.72 -29.46 3.70
N LYS A 81 -1.80 -28.48 2.81
CA LYS A 81 -2.69 -28.51 1.65
C LYS A 81 -2.16 -27.62 0.54
N THR A 82 -2.33 -28.05 -0.70
CA THR A 82 -2.26 -27.21 -1.89
C THR A 82 -3.65 -27.20 -2.54
N ARG A 83 -4.17 -26.01 -2.83
CA ARG A 83 -5.41 -25.82 -3.59
C ARG A 83 -5.09 -25.11 -4.90
N THR A 84 -5.63 -25.61 -6.00
CA THR A 84 -5.50 -24.98 -7.32
C THR A 84 -6.87 -24.58 -7.84
N ILE A 85 -7.00 -23.34 -8.30
CA ILE A 85 -8.16 -22.87 -9.05
C ILE A 85 -7.70 -22.53 -10.46
N PRO A 86 -8.15 -23.28 -11.48
CA PRO A 86 -7.72 -23.03 -12.84
C PRO A 86 -8.45 -21.82 -13.45
N ALA A 87 -7.80 -21.16 -14.40
CA ALA A 87 -8.39 -20.18 -15.31
C ALA A 87 -9.18 -19.03 -14.64
N VAL A 88 -8.65 -18.45 -13.56
CA VAL A 88 -9.19 -17.21 -12.97
C VAL A 88 -9.07 -16.10 -14.01
N MET A 89 -10.20 -15.61 -14.50
CA MET A 89 -10.27 -14.63 -15.58
C MET A 89 -9.83 -13.23 -15.13
N PRO A 90 -9.34 -12.36 -16.04
CA PRO A 90 -9.05 -10.96 -15.74
C PRO A 90 -10.20 -10.25 -15.04
N GLY A 91 -9.90 -9.52 -13.97
CA GLY A 91 -10.88 -8.76 -13.19
C GLY A 91 -11.76 -9.61 -12.25
N THR A 92 -11.70 -10.95 -12.34
CA THR A 92 -12.46 -11.85 -11.47
C THR A 92 -11.67 -12.24 -10.23
N SER A 93 -12.40 -12.68 -9.20
CA SER A 93 -11.85 -13.01 -7.89
C SER A 93 -12.22 -14.43 -7.47
N VAL A 94 -11.35 -15.02 -6.65
CA VAL A 94 -11.58 -16.25 -5.92
C VAL A 94 -11.74 -15.91 -4.45
N PHE A 95 -12.80 -16.43 -3.83
CA PHE A 95 -13.01 -16.38 -2.38
C PHE A 95 -12.66 -17.73 -1.75
N HIS A 96 -11.92 -17.69 -0.65
CA HIS A 96 -11.63 -18.86 0.17
C HIS A 96 -12.06 -18.61 1.61
N ASP A 97 -12.95 -19.47 2.11
CA ASP A 97 -13.34 -19.53 3.52
C ASP A 97 -12.69 -20.76 4.19
N PRO A 98 -11.72 -20.55 5.11
CA PRO A 98 -11.08 -21.63 5.84
C PRO A 98 -12.04 -22.48 6.69
N ASN A 99 -13.15 -21.92 7.17
CA ASN A 99 -14.10 -22.67 8.01
C ASN A 99 -14.87 -23.71 7.21
N SER A 100 -15.22 -23.38 5.96
CA SER A 100 -15.82 -24.31 4.99
C SER A 100 -14.82 -25.35 4.43
N ASP A 101 -13.51 -25.18 4.64
CA ASP A 101 -12.49 -26.11 4.16
C ASP A 101 -12.22 -27.24 5.18
N THR A 102 -12.86 -28.39 4.97
CA THR A 102 -12.74 -29.54 5.88
C THR A 102 -11.36 -30.20 5.91
N GLU A 103 -10.50 -29.93 4.94
CA GLU A 103 -9.15 -30.50 4.86
C GLU A 103 -8.12 -29.73 5.71
N LEU A 104 -8.44 -28.50 6.11
CA LEU A 104 -7.63 -27.75 7.08
C LEU A 104 -8.01 -28.19 8.49
N PRO A 105 -7.09 -28.54 9.41
CA PRO A 105 -7.47 -28.89 10.78
C PRO A 105 -8.25 -27.78 11.51
N GLN A 106 -9.28 -28.15 12.28
CA GLN A 106 -9.97 -27.22 13.18
C GLN A 106 -9.03 -26.70 14.27
N GLY A 107 -9.19 -25.43 14.66
CA GLY A 107 -8.24 -24.74 15.55
C GLY A 107 -6.89 -24.44 14.89
N GLY A 108 -6.80 -24.61 13.57
CA GLY A 108 -5.56 -24.48 12.81
C GLY A 108 -5.20 -23.02 12.51
N GLN A 109 -3.89 -22.76 12.45
CA GLN A 109 -3.29 -21.51 12.00
C GLN A 109 -2.22 -21.82 10.95
N PHE A 110 -2.25 -21.07 9.85
CA PHE A 110 -1.49 -21.35 8.64
C PHE A 110 -0.91 -20.07 8.05
N SER A 111 0.26 -20.20 7.45
CA SER A 111 0.77 -19.20 6.51
C SER A 111 0.46 -19.70 5.11
N VAL A 112 0.01 -18.81 4.23
CA VAL A 112 -0.34 -19.20 2.86
C VAL A 112 0.57 -18.51 1.86
N VAL A 113 1.01 -19.27 0.85
CA VAL A 113 1.69 -18.74 -0.33
C VAL A 113 0.78 -18.94 -1.54
N VAL A 114 0.33 -17.83 -2.11
CA VAL A 114 -0.53 -17.81 -3.30
C VAL A 114 0.34 -17.52 -4.52
N ARG A 115 0.28 -18.35 -5.55
CA ARG A 115 1.00 -18.13 -6.82
C ARG A 115 0.04 -18.10 -7.99
N SER A 116 0.41 -17.34 -9.00
CA SER A 116 -0.28 -17.29 -10.29
C SER A 116 0.67 -17.78 -11.38
N SER A 117 0.13 -18.41 -12.42
CA SER A 117 0.89 -18.93 -13.55
C SER A 117 1.26 -17.87 -14.60
N SER A 118 0.40 -16.88 -14.83
CA SER A 118 0.45 -16.05 -16.06
C SER A 118 -0.05 -14.62 -15.92
N SER A 119 -0.54 -14.20 -14.76
CA SER A 119 -0.99 -12.82 -14.55
C SER A 119 -0.75 -12.35 -13.13
N PRO A 120 -0.51 -11.04 -12.91
CA PRO A 120 -0.44 -10.49 -11.58
C PRO A 120 -1.77 -10.68 -10.85
N ILE A 121 -1.67 -11.03 -9.57
CA ILE A 121 -2.78 -11.18 -8.64
C ILE A 121 -2.63 -10.19 -7.48
N VAL A 122 -3.72 -9.86 -6.82
CA VAL A 122 -3.75 -9.14 -5.53
C VAL A 122 -4.62 -9.89 -4.53
N SER A 123 -4.43 -9.64 -3.23
CA SER A 123 -5.25 -10.30 -2.20
C SER A 123 -5.52 -9.39 -1.01
N VAL A 124 -6.71 -9.59 -0.42
CA VAL A 124 -7.11 -9.06 0.87
C VAL A 124 -7.57 -10.22 1.75
N VAL A 125 -7.26 -10.14 3.03
CA VAL A 125 -7.69 -11.08 4.07
C VAL A 125 -8.56 -10.32 5.04
N ASN A 126 -9.72 -10.89 5.36
CA ASN A 126 -10.56 -10.42 6.44
C ASN A 126 -10.43 -11.40 7.61
N GLU A 127 -10.36 -10.91 8.83
CA GLU A 127 -10.24 -11.70 10.05
C GLU A 127 -11.49 -11.45 10.89
N HIS A 128 -12.19 -12.52 11.25
CA HIS A 128 -13.44 -12.44 12.00
C HIS A 128 -13.44 -13.39 13.18
N GLN A 129 -14.04 -12.98 14.30
CA GLN A 129 -14.41 -13.87 15.40
C GLN A 129 -15.77 -13.48 15.99
N ASN A 130 -16.33 -14.36 16.82
CA ASN A 130 -17.61 -14.17 17.49
C ASN A 130 -18.77 -13.89 16.50
N VAL A 131 -18.73 -14.47 15.29
CA VAL A 131 -19.70 -14.19 14.23
C VAL A 131 -21.13 -14.59 14.63
N THR A 132 -21.29 -15.53 15.55
CA THR A 132 -22.61 -15.93 16.06
C THR A 132 -23.17 -14.97 17.12
N ASN A 133 -22.33 -14.09 17.70
CA ASN A 133 -22.74 -13.07 18.66
C ASN A 133 -22.46 -11.66 18.12
N THR A 134 -23.45 -11.08 17.42
CA THR A 134 -23.35 -9.75 16.79
C THR A 134 -22.94 -8.62 17.73
N SER A 135 -23.15 -8.74 19.04
CA SER A 135 -22.73 -7.73 20.03
C SER A 135 -21.24 -7.77 20.36
N ARG A 136 -20.57 -8.88 20.05
CA ARG A 136 -19.16 -9.14 20.35
C ARG A 136 -18.33 -9.46 19.11
N GLN A 137 -18.90 -9.33 17.92
CA GLN A 137 -18.19 -9.54 16.66
C GLN A 137 -16.97 -8.64 16.59
N GLU A 138 -15.90 -9.18 16.03
CA GLU A 138 -14.72 -8.41 15.68
C GLU A 138 -14.36 -8.67 14.23
N ALA A 139 -13.94 -7.60 13.55
CA ALA A 139 -13.59 -7.61 12.15
C ALA A 139 -12.29 -6.83 11.97
N LEU A 140 -11.32 -7.46 11.32
CA LEU A 140 -10.05 -6.85 10.96
C LEU A 140 -9.75 -7.21 9.52
N SER A 141 -8.83 -6.48 8.90
CA SER A 141 -8.40 -6.81 7.55
C SER A 141 -6.94 -6.45 7.35
N TYR A 142 -6.30 -7.16 6.43
CA TYR A 142 -4.96 -6.86 5.98
C TYR A 142 -4.77 -7.24 4.52
N LEU A 143 -3.73 -6.68 3.89
CA LEU A 143 -3.38 -6.99 2.52
C LEU A 143 -2.45 -8.19 2.42
N GLY A 144 -2.69 -9.03 1.41
CA GLY A 144 -1.70 -10.00 0.98
C GLY A 144 -0.40 -9.29 0.54
N ILE A 145 0.73 -9.81 0.98
CA ILE A 145 2.03 -9.15 0.81
C ILE A 145 2.69 -9.68 -0.47
N SER A 146 2.92 -8.80 -1.45
CA SER A 146 3.56 -9.16 -2.73
C SER A 146 5.04 -8.82 -2.81
N SER A 147 5.55 -8.00 -1.88
CA SER A 147 6.96 -7.59 -1.81
C SER A 147 7.38 -7.49 -0.35
N GLY A 148 8.47 -8.15 0.02
CA GLY A 148 9.05 -8.05 1.36
C GLY A 148 10.16 -7.01 1.44
N SER A 149 10.70 -6.84 2.64
CA SER A 149 11.93 -6.08 2.89
C SER A 149 12.78 -6.78 3.96
N THR A 150 14.09 -6.50 3.99
CA THR A 150 14.97 -6.90 5.09
C THR A 150 14.85 -5.97 6.31
N ARG A 151 14.09 -4.88 6.18
CA ARG A 151 13.75 -3.95 7.25
C ARG A 151 12.25 -3.65 7.21
N VAL A 152 11.53 -4.00 8.27
CA VAL A 152 10.09 -3.75 8.40
C VAL A 152 9.82 -3.01 9.71
N PHE A 153 8.94 -2.03 9.67
CA PHE A 153 8.61 -1.13 10.77
C PHE A 153 7.16 -1.33 11.22
N LEU A 154 6.97 -1.49 12.53
CA LEU A 154 5.67 -1.60 13.18
C LEU A 154 5.53 -0.39 14.12
N PRO A 155 4.89 0.70 13.68
CA PRO A 155 4.78 1.92 14.48
C PRO A 155 3.95 1.76 15.75
N TYR A 156 3.20 0.66 15.92
CA TYR A 156 2.40 0.42 17.12
C TYR A 156 2.39 -1.06 17.54
N ALA A 157 2.87 -1.34 18.74
CA ALA A 157 2.67 -2.60 19.43
C ALA A 157 2.41 -2.34 20.92
N ALA A 158 1.64 -3.19 21.57
CA ALA A 158 1.32 -3.06 22.99
C ALA A 158 1.33 -4.41 23.70
N LYS A 159 1.70 -4.40 24.98
CA LYS A 159 1.45 -5.51 25.90
C LYS A 159 0.62 -5.01 27.07
N ASN A 160 -0.69 -5.24 27.03
CA ASN A 160 -1.66 -4.78 28.04
C ASN A 160 -1.60 -3.26 28.31
N ALA A 161 -1.24 -2.44 27.33
CA ALA A 161 -1.23 -0.98 27.48
C ALA A 161 -2.61 -0.43 27.13
N GLY A 162 -3.32 0.17 28.10
CA GLY A 162 -4.71 0.61 27.89
C GLY A 162 -5.67 -0.53 27.50
N GLY A 163 -5.36 -1.77 27.90
CA GLY A 163 -6.10 -2.97 27.52
C GLY A 163 -5.69 -3.59 26.18
N TRP A 164 -4.77 -2.97 25.43
CA TRP A 164 -4.33 -3.47 24.12
C TRP A 164 -3.22 -4.50 24.23
N LEU A 165 -3.35 -5.59 23.46
CA LEU A 165 -2.35 -6.61 23.24
C LEU A 165 -2.09 -6.74 21.74
N THR A 166 -0.82 -6.77 21.33
CA THR A 166 -0.44 -6.83 19.92
C THR A 166 0.37 -8.07 19.60
N THR A 167 -0.20 -8.98 18.83
CA THR A 167 0.52 -10.11 18.24
C THR A 167 0.88 -9.77 16.80
N PHE A 168 2.13 -9.93 16.41
CA PHE A 168 2.54 -9.75 15.02
C PHE A 168 3.11 -11.03 14.44
N ILE A 169 2.79 -11.25 13.17
CA ILE A 169 3.08 -12.47 12.43
C ILE A 169 4.01 -12.12 11.28
N ILE A 170 5.17 -12.77 11.26
CA ILE A 170 6.24 -12.55 10.29
C ILE A 170 6.24 -13.73 9.33
N GLN A 171 6.12 -13.47 8.02
CA GLN A 171 6.29 -14.47 6.98
C GLN A 171 7.62 -14.26 6.25
N ASN A 172 8.31 -15.35 5.94
CA ASN A 172 9.53 -15.34 5.13
C ASN A 172 9.19 -15.39 3.64
N LEU A 173 9.56 -14.34 2.92
CA LEU A 173 9.34 -14.18 1.47
C LEU A 173 10.58 -14.58 0.65
N GLY A 174 11.68 -14.92 1.32
CA GLY A 174 12.92 -15.40 0.73
C GLY A 174 12.91 -16.89 0.41
N VAL A 175 14.05 -17.35 -0.12
CA VAL A 175 14.26 -18.74 -0.58
C VAL A 175 15.09 -19.58 0.38
N ALA A 176 15.64 -18.95 1.42
CA ALA A 176 16.38 -19.60 2.50
C ALA A 176 15.71 -19.29 3.86
N PRO A 177 16.04 -20.02 4.95
CA PRO A 177 15.59 -19.64 6.29
C PRO A 177 15.94 -18.19 6.62
N ALA A 178 14.98 -17.43 7.13
CA ALA A 178 15.14 -16.04 7.55
C ALA A 178 15.50 -15.97 9.03
N ASN A 179 16.60 -15.31 9.37
CA ASN A 179 16.98 -14.95 10.74
C ASN A 179 16.46 -13.54 11.04
N VAL A 180 15.34 -13.46 11.76
CA VAL A 180 14.64 -12.21 12.05
C VAL A 180 14.90 -11.78 13.49
N THR A 181 15.20 -10.50 13.69
CA THR A 181 15.25 -9.86 15.01
C THR A 181 14.28 -8.69 15.05
N ALA A 182 13.28 -8.77 15.93
CA ALA A 182 12.34 -7.70 16.25
C ALA A 182 12.88 -6.87 17.41
N GLN A 183 13.19 -5.60 17.16
CA GLN A 183 13.72 -4.65 18.14
C GLN A 183 12.60 -3.72 18.58
N PHE A 184 12.19 -3.86 19.84
CA PHE A 184 11.16 -3.00 20.42
C PHE A 184 11.80 -1.72 20.95
N ARG A 185 11.04 -0.63 20.95
CA ARG A 185 11.38 0.62 21.64
C ARG A 185 10.12 1.26 22.21
N SER A 186 10.09 1.45 23.53
CA SER A 186 8.95 2.08 24.22
C SER A 186 8.77 3.54 23.79
N VAL A 187 7.55 4.08 23.93
CA VAL A 187 7.25 5.49 23.61
C VAL A 187 8.23 6.47 24.29
N ASP A 188 8.56 6.22 25.55
CA ASP A 188 9.48 7.05 26.34
C ASP A 188 10.97 6.77 26.04
N GLY A 189 11.25 5.77 25.20
CA GLY A 189 12.60 5.35 24.80
C GLY A 189 13.39 4.60 25.88
N THR A 190 12.82 4.32 27.05
CA THR A 190 13.56 3.72 28.19
C THR A 190 13.73 2.21 28.09
N GLN A 191 12.88 1.53 27.32
CA GLN A 191 12.88 0.07 27.17
C GLN A 191 13.12 -0.32 25.72
N THR A 192 14.09 -1.20 25.51
CA THR A 192 14.47 -1.68 24.17
C THR A 192 14.70 -3.21 24.10
N PRO A 193 13.70 -4.05 24.46
CA PRO A 193 13.87 -5.49 24.35
C PRO A 193 13.97 -5.94 22.89
N SER A 194 14.49 -7.15 22.68
CA SER A 194 14.54 -7.78 21.36
C SER A 194 14.09 -9.22 21.43
N VAL A 195 13.46 -9.68 20.35
CA VAL A 195 12.97 -11.05 20.19
C VAL A 195 13.42 -11.55 18.81
N SER A 196 13.94 -12.77 18.73
CA SER A 196 14.41 -13.36 17.48
C SER A 196 13.59 -14.58 17.06
N ARG A 197 13.55 -14.83 15.75
CA ARG A 197 12.91 -15.98 15.12
C ARG A 197 13.76 -16.49 13.96
N VAL A 198 13.66 -17.80 13.71
CA VAL A 198 14.14 -18.43 12.47
C VAL A 198 12.93 -18.97 11.72
N ILE A 199 12.77 -18.57 10.47
CA ILE A 199 11.53 -18.81 9.73
C ILE A 199 11.86 -19.45 8.37
N GLY A 200 11.34 -20.64 8.10
CA GLY A 200 11.54 -21.30 6.80
C GLY A 200 10.84 -20.56 5.63
N PRO A 201 11.28 -20.75 4.37
CA PRO A 201 10.66 -20.12 3.20
C PRO A 201 9.15 -20.32 3.13
N GLY A 202 8.40 -19.24 2.89
CA GLY A 202 6.93 -19.24 2.82
C GLY A 202 6.22 -19.52 4.15
N ARG A 203 6.95 -19.77 5.24
CA ARG A 203 6.40 -20.02 6.58
C ARG A 203 6.23 -18.72 7.35
N SER A 204 5.37 -18.76 8.36
CA SER A 204 5.27 -17.72 9.37
C SER A 204 5.70 -18.18 10.75
N GLN A 205 6.10 -17.21 11.56
CA GLN A 205 6.20 -17.30 13.02
C GLN A 205 5.61 -16.02 13.61
N PHE A 206 5.07 -16.10 14.82
CA PHE A 206 4.53 -14.93 15.51
C PHE A 206 5.42 -14.51 16.69
N VAL A 207 5.23 -13.25 17.10
CA VAL A 207 5.66 -12.72 18.39
C VAL A 207 4.40 -12.31 19.13
N ASP A 208 4.13 -12.99 20.22
CA ASP A 208 3.02 -12.71 21.13
C ASP A 208 3.61 -12.19 22.45
N PRO A 209 3.45 -10.91 22.78
CA PRO A 209 4.01 -10.32 23.98
C PRO A 209 3.64 -11.04 25.27
N THR A 210 2.54 -11.79 25.34
CA THR A 210 2.14 -12.54 26.54
C THR A 210 3.12 -13.64 26.92
N VAL A 211 3.80 -14.24 25.94
CA VAL A 211 4.80 -15.30 26.14
C VAL A 211 6.24 -14.81 25.99
N GLU A 212 6.44 -13.53 25.65
CA GLU A 212 7.75 -12.89 25.62
C GLU A 212 8.08 -12.23 26.97
N PRO A 213 8.95 -12.83 27.80
CA PRO A 213 9.23 -12.30 29.14
C PRO A 213 10.02 -10.99 29.11
N SER A 214 10.74 -10.69 28.02
CA SER A 214 11.53 -9.47 27.86
C SER A 214 10.68 -8.25 27.50
N VAL A 215 9.44 -8.44 27.03
CA VAL A 215 8.52 -7.35 26.70
C VAL A 215 7.69 -7.04 27.94
N ALA A 216 7.75 -5.80 28.45
CA ALA A 216 7.07 -5.42 29.68
C ALA A 216 5.58 -5.14 29.45
N ALA A 217 4.75 -5.47 30.44
CA ALA A 217 3.33 -5.14 30.40
C ALA A 217 3.07 -3.67 30.75
N GLY A 218 1.95 -3.13 30.27
CA GLY A 218 1.55 -1.73 30.43
C GLY A 218 2.27 -0.75 29.51
N VAL A 219 3.00 -1.24 28.51
CA VAL A 219 3.88 -0.42 27.66
C VAL A 219 3.46 -0.50 26.19
N GLU A 220 3.47 0.66 25.53
CA GLU A 220 3.40 0.78 24.08
C GLU A 220 4.81 0.89 23.49
N TYR A 221 5.01 0.18 22.39
CA TYR A 221 6.27 0.06 21.68
C TYR A 221 6.07 0.40 20.21
N SER A 222 7.15 0.89 19.59
CA SER A 222 7.38 0.67 18.17
C SER A 222 8.32 -0.52 18.01
N VAL A 223 8.28 -1.17 16.85
CA VAL A 223 9.15 -2.32 16.54
C VAL A 223 9.85 -2.09 15.22
N ALA A 224 11.15 -2.35 15.16
CA ALA A 224 11.92 -2.42 13.93
C ALA A 224 12.43 -3.86 13.75
N LEU A 225 12.04 -4.51 12.66
CA LEU A 225 12.48 -5.86 12.31
C LEU A 225 13.67 -5.80 11.36
N VAL A 226 14.64 -6.68 11.61
CA VAL A 226 15.83 -6.88 10.79
C VAL A 226 15.89 -8.32 10.37
N SER A 227 16.13 -8.58 9.08
CA SER A 227 16.19 -9.93 8.53
C SER A 227 17.28 -10.05 7.47
N ASP A 228 17.83 -11.25 7.31
CA ASP A 228 18.77 -11.61 6.24
C ASP A 228 18.07 -12.12 4.96
N GLN A 229 16.75 -12.30 5.01
CA GLN A 229 15.86 -12.59 3.88
C GLN A 229 14.72 -11.56 3.85
N PRO A 230 14.09 -11.30 2.70
CA PRO A 230 12.90 -10.44 2.67
C PRO A 230 11.77 -11.06 3.50
N ILE A 231 11.14 -10.24 4.34
CA ILE A 231 10.01 -10.63 5.18
C ILE A 231 8.82 -9.69 4.94
N GLY A 232 7.63 -10.20 5.25
CA GLY A 232 6.39 -9.45 5.34
C GLY A 232 5.81 -9.66 6.73
N VAL A 233 5.14 -8.64 7.28
CA VAL A 233 4.58 -8.71 8.63
C VAL A 233 3.13 -8.25 8.59
N VAL A 234 2.27 -8.93 9.34
CA VAL A 234 0.97 -8.40 9.72
C VAL A 234 0.91 -8.27 11.24
N VAL A 235 0.22 -7.26 11.72
CA VAL A 235 0.09 -6.95 13.14
C VAL A 235 -1.37 -6.95 13.49
N ASN A 236 -1.74 -7.71 14.53
CA ASN A 236 -3.10 -7.77 15.05
C ASN A 236 -3.08 -7.19 16.46
N ALA A 237 -3.72 -6.04 16.66
CA ALA A 237 -3.88 -5.40 17.94
C ALA A 237 -5.31 -5.61 18.46
N HIS A 238 -5.44 -6.21 19.63
CA HIS A 238 -6.72 -6.57 20.23
C HIS A 238 -6.93 -5.88 21.58
N ASN A 239 -8.16 -5.47 21.82
CA ASN A 239 -8.68 -5.05 23.12
C ASN A 239 -9.94 -5.88 23.40
N ASP A 240 -9.71 -7.17 23.63
CA ASP A 240 -10.75 -8.21 23.61
C ASP A 240 -10.60 -9.22 24.75
N ALA A 241 -9.78 -8.89 25.77
CA ALA A 241 -9.55 -9.75 26.93
C ALA A 241 -10.86 -10.26 27.55
N ALA A 242 -10.81 -11.46 28.14
CA ALA A 242 -11.99 -12.07 28.75
C ALA A 242 -12.70 -11.11 29.72
N GLY A 243 -14.00 -10.90 29.49
CA GLY A 243 -14.82 -9.95 30.25
C GLY A 243 -14.97 -8.56 29.64
N THR A 244 -14.22 -8.21 28.58
CA THR A 244 -14.43 -6.94 27.84
C THR A 244 -15.82 -6.90 27.24
N VAL A 245 -16.58 -5.84 27.51
CA VAL A 245 -18.00 -5.70 27.10
C VAL A 245 -18.12 -5.52 25.58
N ALA A 246 -17.31 -4.63 25.01
CA ALA A 246 -17.25 -4.35 23.57
C ALA A 246 -15.83 -4.68 23.07
N PRO A 247 -15.53 -5.96 22.81
CA PRO A 247 -14.23 -6.35 22.29
C PRO A 247 -14.05 -5.73 20.90
N LYS A 248 -12.82 -5.32 20.61
CA LYS A 248 -12.46 -4.67 19.34
C LYS A 248 -11.00 -4.91 19.02
N GLY A 249 -10.65 -4.84 17.74
CA GLY A 249 -9.30 -5.00 17.29
C GLY A 249 -9.03 -4.25 15.99
N PHE A 250 -7.77 -4.17 15.61
CA PHE A 250 -7.40 -3.72 14.27
C PHE A 250 -6.13 -4.40 13.80
N SER A 251 -6.10 -4.68 12.50
CA SER A 251 -4.94 -5.26 11.84
C SER A 251 -4.29 -4.22 10.95
N TYR A 252 -2.99 -4.38 10.73
CA TYR A 252 -2.26 -3.56 9.77
C TYR A 252 -1.02 -4.30 9.24
N ASN A 253 -0.63 -4.02 8.00
CA ASN A 253 0.62 -4.56 7.43
C ASN A 253 1.84 -3.79 7.94
N GLY A 254 2.93 -4.49 8.23
CA GLY A 254 4.20 -3.83 8.56
C GLY A 254 4.71 -2.97 7.40
N VAL A 255 5.25 -1.79 7.72
CA VAL A 255 5.74 -0.84 6.71
C VAL A 255 7.15 -1.25 6.30
N ALA A 256 7.34 -1.65 5.04
CA ALA A 256 8.67 -1.89 4.47
C ALA A 256 9.51 -0.59 4.53
N ALA A 257 10.84 -0.71 4.51
CA ALA A 257 11.72 0.46 4.57
C ALA A 257 11.35 1.52 3.51
N PRO A 258 10.92 2.72 3.92
CA PRO A 258 10.56 3.76 2.98
C PRO A 258 11.81 4.36 2.34
N SER A 259 11.64 4.85 1.12
CA SER A 259 12.64 5.60 0.33
C SER A 259 12.14 6.98 -0.13
N GLY A 260 10.88 7.30 0.17
CA GLY A 260 10.27 8.61 -0.03
C GLY A 260 10.32 9.51 1.22
N ASP A 261 10.45 10.81 1.01
CA ASP A 261 10.55 11.86 2.03
C ASP A 261 9.19 12.28 2.64
N ASN A 262 8.11 11.69 2.15
CA ASN A 262 6.75 11.89 2.61
C ASN A 262 6.05 10.53 2.73
N ALA A 263 5.32 10.35 3.82
CA ALA A 263 4.41 9.24 4.02
C ALA A 263 2.96 9.75 3.97
N PHE A 264 2.08 9.00 3.32
CA PHE A 264 0.69 9.39 3.08
C PHE A 264 -0.27 8.51 3.87
N MET A 265 -1.23 9.15 4.53
CA MET A 265 -2.33 8.55 5.27
C MET A 265 -3.63 9.02 4.60
N PRO A 266 -4.24 8.21 3.70
CA PRO A 266 -5.38 8.65 2.89
C PRO A 266 -6.61 9.02 3.70
N TYR A 267 -6.73 8.52 4.94
CA TYR A 267 -7.88 8.80 5.79
C TYR A 267 -7.49 8.84 7.27
N VAL A 268 -7.83 9.95 7.91
CA VAL A 268 -7.70 10.21 9.35
C VAL A 268 -8.98 10.94 9.75
N GLN A 269 -9.60 10.57 10.85
CA GLN A 269 -10.83 11.22 11.30
C GLN A 269 -10.71 11.75 12.72
N LYS A 270 -11.44 12.81 13.01
CA LYS A 270 -11.67 13.33 14.35
C LYS A 270 -13.16 13.45 14.61
N ASN A 271 -13.66 12.71 15.60
CA ASN A 271 -15.05 12.66 16.04
C ASN A 271 -16.08 12.33 14.93
N VAL A 272 -15.68 11.64 13.88
CA VAL A 272 -16.58 11.20 12.80
C VAL A 272 -17.19 9.86 13.19
N ASN A 273 -18.53 9.78 13.24
CA ASN A 273 -19.26 8.60 13.73
C ASN A 273 -18.78 8.13 15.11
N GLY A 274 -18.40 9.06 15.98
CA GLY A 274 -17.86 8.79 17.31
C GLY A 274 -16.44 8.22 17.32
N GLY A 275 -15.75 8.20 16.19
CA GLY A 275 -14.39 7.70 16.06
C GLY A 275 -13.34 8.79 15.86
N THR A 276 -12.16 8.59 16.46
CA THR A 276 -10.97 9.43 16.25
C THR A 276 -9.74 8.57 15.96
N THR A 277 -8.92 8.99 15.00
CA THR A 277 -7.70 8.31 14.58
C THR A 277 -6.49 8.85 15.33
N ARG A 278 -5.89 8.01 16.17
CA ARG A 278 -4.58 8.24 16.79
C ARG A 278 -3.47 7.82 15.81
N LEU A 279 -2.44 8.65 15.66
CA LEU A 279 -1.34 8.43 14.73
C LEU A 279 -0.07 8.06 15.49
N ALA A 280 0.44 6.85 15.29
CA ALA A 280 1.77 6.43 15.77
C ALA A 280 2.78 6.58 14.64
N VAL A 281 3.75 7.48 14.80
CA VAL A 281 4.74 7.88 13.79
C VAL A 281 6.12 7.39 14.23
N GLN A 282 6.70 6.46 13.49
CA GLN A 282 8.02 5.90 13.76
C GLN A 282 9.06 6.43 12.76
N ASN A 283 10.22 6.85 13.27
CA ASN A 283 11.36 7.20 12.42
C ASN A 283 11.95 5.92 11.80
N ALA A 284 11.74 5.76 10.50
CA ALA A 284 12.24 4.64 9.71
C ALA A 284 13.58 4.92 9.02
N GLY A 285 14.17 6.11 9.24
CA GLY A 285 15.46 6.52 8.71
C GLY A 285 16.66 6.15 9.58
N SER A 286 17.85 6.54 9.13
CA SER A 286 19.13 6.26 9.79
C SER A 286 19.63 7.37 10.73
N GLY A 287 18.99 8.54 10.74
CA GLY A 287 19.36 9.69 11.57
C GLY A 287 18.17 10.28 12.34
N PRO A 288 18.41 11.08 13.39
CA PRO A 288 17.35 11.81 14.09
C PRO A 288 16.61 12.77 13.15
N THR A 289 15.28 12.81 13.23
CA THR A 289 14.45 13.64 12.34
C THR A 289 13.16 14.06 13.05
N THR A 290 12.54 15.16 12.61
CA THR A 290 11.30 15.70 13.22
C THR A 290 10.14 15.56 12.22
N PRO A 291 9.04 14.86 12.57
CA PRO A 291 7.91 14.70 11.67
C PRO A 291 7.05 15.97 11.61
N GLN A 292 6.56 16.31 10.41
CA GLN A 292 5.52 17.31 10.21
C GLN A 292 4.24 16.65 9.71
N LEU A 293 3.19 16.62 10.52
CA LEU A 293 1.86 16.18 10.11
C LEU A 293 1.14 17.34 9.42
N ARG A 294 0.66 17.12 8.21
CA ARG A 294 -0.11 18.10 7.43
C ARG A 294 -1.53 17.58 7.25
N PHE A 295 -2.47 18.09 8.04
CA PHE A 295 -3.88 17.73 7.99
C PHE A 295 -4.59 18.57 6.93
N ARG A 296 -5.16 17.91 5.93
CA ARG A 296 -6.01 18.54 4.91
C ARG A 296 -7.41 17.97 5.02
N LEU A 297 -8.40 18.85 5.21
CA LEU A 297 -9.79 18.44 5.30
C LEU A 297 -10.23 17.80 3.97
N ALA A 298 -10.88 16.64 4.05
CA ALA A 298 -11.40 15.94 2.88
C ALA A 298 -12.46 16.83 2.19
N ALA A 299 -12.42 16.87 0.86
CA ALA A 299 -13.35 17.63 0.00
C ALA A 299 -13.37 19.17 0.12
N GLN A 300 -12.43 19.83 0.83
CA GLN A 300 -12.31 21.30 0.84
C GLN A 300 -10.93 21.79 0.35
N PHE A 301 -10.93 22.96 -0.31
CA PHE A 301 -9.71 23.72 -0.60
C PHE A 301 -9.32 24.50 0.65
N ALA A 302 -8.46 23.91 1.46
CA ALA A 302 -7.98 24.53 2.69
C ALA A 302 -6.48 24.33 2.84
N THR A 303 -5.79 25.40 3.22
CA THR A 303 -4.40 25.35 3.67
C THR A 303 -4.26 24.27 4.75
N PRO A 304 -3.28 23.36 4.63
CA PRO A 304 -3.13 22.28 5.59
C PRO A 304 -2.84 22.84 6.99
N ILE A 305 -3.45 22.26 8.01
CA ILE A 305 -3.06 22.48 9.40
C ILE A 305 -1.78 21.69 9.63
N VAL A 306 -0.70 22.38 10.01
CA VAL A 306 0.61 21.75 10.24
C VAL A 306 0.85 21.55 11.73
N VAL A 307 1.18 20.32 12.11
CA VAL A 307 1.58 19.95 13.46
C VAL A 307 3.00 19.40 13.42
N THR A 308 3.90 20.00 14.19
CA THR A 308 5.30 19.57 14.30
C THR A 308 5.46 18.66 15.51
N GLY A 309 5.95 17.44 15.29
CA GLY A 309 6.25 16.50 16.37
C GLY A 309 7.59 16.77 17.05
N PRO A 310 8.01 15.93 18.01
CA PRO A 310 9.34 15.97 18.61
C PRO A 310 10.41 15.43 17.65
N GLN A 311 11.69 15.70 17.92
CA GLN A 311 12.78 15.02 17.21
C GLN A 311 12.84 13.55 17.67
N LEU A 312 12.81 12.63 16.71
CA LEU A 312 12.83 11.19 16.93
C LEU A 312 14.15 10.61 16.46
N ALA A 313 14.83 9.87 17.34
CA ALA A 313 15.97 9.03 16.95
C ALA A 313 15.48 7.85 16.06
N PRO A 314 16.37 7.19 15.29
CA PRO A 314 16.01 6.01 14.49
C PRO A 314 15.27 4.96 15.31
N GLY A 315 14.17 4.44 14.77
CA GLY A 315 13.29 3.48 15.42
C GLY A 315 12.48 4.01 16.59
N ALA A 316 12.65 5.27 17.03
CA ALA A 316 11.75 5.89 18.01
C ALA A 316 10.41 6.24 17.38
N MET A 317 9.38 6.35 18.22
CA MET A 317 8.06 6.77 17.80
C MET A 317 7.54 7.97 18.59
N TRP A 318 6.62 8.69 17.96
CA TRP A 318 5.75 9.67 18.58
C TRP A 318 4.32 9.27 18.33
N VAL A 319 3.47 9.35 19.36
CA VAL A 319 2.05 9.11 19.20
C VAL A 319 1.27 10.41 19.36
N TYR A 320 0.48 10.73 18.35
CA TYR A 320 -0.31 11.94 18.25
C TYR A 320 -1.80 11.61 18.26
N ASP A 321 -2.57 12.29 19.11
CA ASP A 321 -4.02 12.18 19.16
C ASP A 321 -4.67 13.52 18.77
N PRO A 322 -5.31 13.62 17.58
CA PRO A 322 -6.02 14.82 17.14
C PRO A 322 -7.14 15.27 18.09
N ALA A 323 -7.70 14.39 18.92
CA ALA A 323 -8.71 14.75 19.92
C ALA A 323 -8.19 15.80 20.91
N THR A 324 -6.89 15.76 21.22
CA THR A 324 -6.24 16.68 22.17
C THR A 324 -5.94 18.05 21.58
N ASN A 325 -6.08 18.21 20.27
CA ASN A 325 -5.76 19.46 19.58
C ASN A 325 -7.02 20.18 19.10
N ALA A 326 -7.36 21.29 19.76
CA ALA A 326 -8.51 22.12 19.42
C ALA A 326 -8.38 22.84 18.06
N THR A 327 -7.17 22.96 17.50
CA THR A 327 -6.98 23.59 16.18
C THR A 327 -7.42 22.69 15.03
N ILE A 328 -7.44 21.37 15.24
CA ILE A 328 -8.01 20.41 14.30
C ILE A 328 -9.50 20.34 14.60
N ALA A 329 -10.34 20.79 13.67
CA ALA A 329 -11.79 20.67 13.80
C ALA A 329 -12.24 19.20 13.70
N ASP A 330 -13.48 18.93 14.09
CA ASP A 330 -14.08 17.63 13.84
C ASP A 330 -14.27 17.44 12.32
N GLY A 331 -13.95 16.26 11.80
CA GLY A 331 -14.02 15.99 10.38
C GLY A 331 -13.11 14.87 9.89
N GLU A 332 -13.15 14.67 8.58
CA GLU A 332 -12.36 13.70 7.83
C GLU A 332 -11.17 14.40 7.15
N TYR A 333 -9.99 13.79 7.21
CA TYR A 333 -8.73 14.39 6.76
C TYR A 333 -7.92 13.40 5.93
N GLY A 334 -7.23 13.91 4.91
CA GLY A 334 -6.00 13.30 4.40
C GLY A 334 -4.81 13.86 5.17
N VAL A 335 -3.86 13.01 5.56
CA VAL A 335 -2.65 13.44 6.29
C VAL A 335 -1.40 13.07 5.50
N THR A 336 -0.47 14.02 5.40
CA THR A 336 0.90 13.75 4.93
C THR A 336 1.86 13.94 6.09
N VAL A 337 2.77 12.99 6.29
CA VAL A 337 3.88 13.08 7.24
C VAL A 337 5.13 13.41 6.45
N ALA A 338 5.61 14.64 6.57
CA ALA A 338 6.69 15.17 5.74
C ALA A 338 8.03 15.25 6.49
N GLY A 339 9.10 15.38 5.70
CA GLY A 339 10.42 15.79 6.20
C GLY A 339 11.28 14.65 6.73
N GLY A 340 11.05 13.41 6.27
CA GLY A 340 11.84 12.26 6.69
C GLY A 340 11.32 10.93 6.14
N LEU A 341 12.02 9.86 6.48
CA LEU A 341 11.60 8.48 6.22
C LEU A 341 10.71 8.01 7.37
N TRP A 342 9.40 7.97 7.14
CA TRP A 342 8.40 7.72 8.18
C TRP A 342 7.63 6.43 7.92
N ALA A 343 7.46 5.62 8.97
CA ALA A 343 6.45 4.57 9.03
C ALA A 343 5.35 5.03 9.99
N VAL A 344 4.09 4.98 9.57
CA VAL A 344 2.96 5.49 10.36
C VAL A 344 1.84 4.47 10.40
N VAL A 345 1.22 4.33 11.57
CA VAL A 345 -0.05 3.62 11.75
C VAL A 345 -1.09 4.59 12.29
N GLY A 346 -2.25 4.61 11.64
CA GLY A 346 -3.44 5.28 12.13
C GLY A 346 -4.36 4.26 12.78
N ALA A 347 -4.55 4.37 14.08
CA ALA A 347 -5.46 3.53 14.85
C ALA A 347 -6.71 4.36 15.20
N THR A 348 -7.82 4.04 14.55
CA THR A 348 -9.11 4.69 14.74
C THR A 348 -9.88 3.97 15.82
N PHE A 349 -10.40 4.72 16.80
CA PHE A 349 -11.15 4.15 17.92
C PHE A 349 -12.49 4.86 18.08
N SER A 350 -13.56 4.09 18.23
CA SER A 350 -14.83 4.50 18.82
C SER A 350 -15.07 3.76 20.14
N ALA A 351 -16.25 3.92 20.74
CA ALA A 351 -16.63 3.16 21.92
C ALA A 351 -16.61 1.65 21.67
N THR A 352 -17.08 1.21 20.50
CA THR A 352 -17.33 -0.20 20.17
C THR A 352 -16.45 -0.74 19.05
N SER A 353 -15.73 0.10 18.32
CA SER A 353 -15.01 -0.33 17.12
C SER A 353 -13.60 0.20 17.04
N ALA A 354 -12.73 -0.54 16.34
CA ALA A 354 -11.39 -0.12 16.02
C ALA A 354 -11.06 -0.39 14.55
N ALA A 355 -10.17 0.40 13.96
CA ALA A 355 -9.68 0.15 12.60
C ALA A 355 -8.26 0.67 12.44
N GLY A 356 -7.45 -0.02 11.64
CA GLY A 356 -6.02 0.21 11.52
C GLY A 356 -5.61 0.46 10.08
N THR A 357 -4.85 1.52 9.84
CA THR A 357 -4.27 1.77 8.52
C THR A 357 -2.80 2.12 8.63
N THR A 358 -2.05 1.80 7.59
CA THR A 358 -0.62 2.07 7.46
C THR A 358 -0.35 3.10 6.39
N SER A 359 0.69 3.90 6.61
CA SER A 359 1.16 4.83 5.61
C SER A 359 1.86 4.13 4.46
N THR A 360 1.86 4.79 3.31
CA THR A 360 2.75 4.47 2.20
C THR A 360 3.53 5.71 1.76
N ASP A 361 4.77 5.56 1.34
CA ASP A 361 5.58 6.57 0.65
C ASP A 361 5.55 6.40 -0.88
N VAL A 362 4.87 5.35 -1.35
CA VAL A 362 4.82 4.98 -2.77
C VAL A 362 3.80 5.82 -3.53
N ARG A 363 4.17 6.21 -4.75
CA ARG A 363 3.31 6.92 -5.69
C ARG A 363 2.78 5.94 -6.71
N SER A 364 1.53 5.51 -6.55
CA SER A 364 0.95 4.47 -7.41
C SER A 364 0.19 5.08 -8.58
N ALA A 365 0.49 4.62 -9.80
CA ALA A 365 -0.29 4.98 -10.98
C ALA A 365 -1.66 4.28 -10.98
N LYS A 366 -1.77 3.14 -10.30
CA LYS A 366 -2.96 2.31 -10.27
C LYS A 366 -3.08 1.61 -8.92
N LEU A 367 -4.29 1.58 -8.37
CA LEU A 367 -4.66 0.89 -7.13
C LEU A 367 -5.84 -0.03 -7.40
N TYR A 368 -5.83 -1.17 -6.71
CA TYR A 368 -6.89 -2.17 -6.75
C TYR A 368 -7.55 -2.27 -5.37
N PHE A 369 -8.88 -2.31 -5.36
CA PHE A 369 -9.69 -2.52 -4.17
C PHE A 369 -10.55 -3.76 -4.43
N PRO A 370 -10.10 -4.96 -4.05
CA PRO A 370 -10.73 -6.21 -4.48
C PRO A 370 -12.12 -6.47 -3.88
N ASN A 371 -12.47 -5.80 -2.77
CA ASN A 371 -13.71 -6.00 -2.04
C ASN A 371 -14.34 -4.66 -1.62
N VAL A 372 -15.27 -4.15 -2.40
CA VAL A 372 -16.03 -2.94 -2.07
C VAL A 372 -17.52 -3.26 -2.07
N THR A 373 -18.19 -3.03 -0.95
CA THR A 373 -19.59 -3.39 -0.76
C THR A 373 -20.49 -2.17 -0.68
N LYS A 374 -21.73 -2.32 -1.16
CA LYS A 374 -22.84 -1.40 -0.93
C LYS A 374 -23.96 -2.18 -0.26
N THR A 375 -24.20 -1.90 1.03
CA THR A 375 -25.29 -2.48 1.83
C THR A 375 -25.39 -4.02 1.71
N LEU A 376 -24.25 -4.72 1.63
CA LEU A 376 -24.20 -6.16 1.45
C LEU A 376 -24.70 -6.87 2.73
N GLY A 377 -25.76 -7.66 2.60
CA GLY A 377 -26.49 -8.25 3.72
C GLY A 377 -27.71 -7.44 4.19
N GLY A 378 -28.12 -6.41 3.44
CA GLY A 378 -29.29 -5.58 3.71
C GLY A 378 -28.94 -4.14 4.10
N ALA A 379 -29.94 -3.35 4.51
CA ALA A 379 -29.77 -1.90 4.73
C ALA A 379 -28.68 -1.52 5.75
N ASN A 380 -28.46 -2.36 6.77
CA ASN A 380 -27.40 -2.20 7.79
C ASN A 380 -26.18 -3.10 7.53
N GLY A 381 -26.14 -3.75 6.36
CA GLY A 381 -25.07 -4.62 5.93
C GLY A 381 -23.78 -3.86 5.60
N TRP A 382 -22.79 -4.62 5.15
CA TRP A 382 -21.46 -4.10 4.87
C TRP A 382 -21.50 -3.01 3.81
N THR A 383 -20.83 -1.89 4.11
CA THR A 383 -20.57 -0.82 3.16
C THR A 383 -19.12 -0.42 3.24
N THR A 384 -18.51 -0.13 2.10
CA THR A 384 -17.07 0.09 2.00
C THR A 384 -16.74 1.46 1.39
N PRO A 385 -16.77 2.59 2.15
CA PRO A 385 -16.32 3.86 1.62
C PRO A 385 -14.81 3.87 1.34
N LEU A 386 -14.43 4.47 0.21
CA LEU A 386 -13.05 4.65 -0.20
C LEU A 386 -12.53 6.03 0.21
N ALA A 387 -11.24 6.13 0.46
CA ALA A 387 -10.52 7.40 0.52
C ALA A 387 -9.40 7.35 -0.51
N ILE A 388 -9.35 8.32 -1.42
CA ILE A 388 -8.31 8.43 -2.45
C ILE A 388 -7.60 9.76 -2.27
N GLN A 389 -6.29 9.70 -2.02
CA GLN A 389 -5.42 10.86 -1.83
C GLN A 389 -4.44 10.99 -3.00
N SER A 390 -4.30 12.21 -3.50
CA SER A 390 -3.26 12.55 -4.48
C SER A 390 -1.88 12.51 -3.83
N THR A 391 -0.96 11.74 -4.42
CA THR A 391 0.49 11.84 -4.13
C THR A 391 1.20 12.64 -5.22
N GLY A 392 0.45 13.47 -5.95
CA GLY A 392 0.90 14.33 -7.03
C GLY A 392 -0.06 14.31 -8.24
N ALA A 393 -0.85 13.27 -8.44
CA ALA A 393 -1.83 13.21 -9.52
C ALA A 393 -2.85 14.37 -9.46
N HIS A 394 -3.22 14.96 -10.60
CA HIS A 394 -4.30 15.97 -10.68
C HIS A 394 -5.67 15.35 -10.98
N SER A 395 -5.73 14.05 -11.25
CA SER A 395 -7.00 13.32 -11.34
C SER A 395 -6.85 11.85 -10.98
N ALA A 396 -7.97 11.17 -10.74
CA ALA A 396 -8.02 9.71 -10.67
C ALA A 396 -9.34 9.20 -11.24
N THR A 397 -9.28 8.21 -12.12
CA THR A 397 -10.48 7.52 -12.64
C THR A 397 -10.71 6.25 -11.84
N LEU A 398 -11.88 6.12 -11.22
CA LEU A 398 -12.35 4.94 -10.51
C LEU A 398 -13.33 4.18 -11.38
N LYS A 399 -13.05 2.89 -11.63
CA LYS A 399 -13.94 1.97 -12.33
C LYS A 399 -14.41 0.87 -11.38
N TRP A 400 -15.73 0.67 -11.32
CA TRP A 400 -16.41 -0.26 -10.44
C TRP A 400 -16.86 -1.48 -11.24
N TYR A 401 -16.32 -2.65 -10.92
CA TYR A 401 -16.61 -3.90 -11.61
C TYR A 401 -17.44 -4.80 -10.70
N ARG A 402 -18.53 -5.38 -11.20
CA ARG A 402 -19.37 -6.30 -10.43
C ARG A 402 -18.57 -7.54 -10.05
N PHE A 403 -18.61 -7.91 -8.78
CA PHE A 403 -17.86 -9.07 -8.30
C PHE A 403 -18.32 -10.39 -8.93
N SER A 404 -19.61 -10.47 -9.30
CA SER A 404 -20.22 -11.70 -9.83
C SER A 404 -19.80 -12.06 -11.26
N ASP A 405 -19.53 -11.08 -12.12
CA ASP A 405 -19.24 -11.33 -13.54
C ASP A 405 -18.13 -10.44 -14.14
N GLY A 406 -17.53 -9.55 -13.35
CA GLY A 406 -16.45 -8.67 -13.78
C GLY A 406 -16.88 -7.54 -14.72
N SER A 407 -18.18 -7.35 -14.98
CA SER A 407 -18.64 -6.25 -15.85
C SER A 407 -18.54 -4.88 -15.18
N LEU A 408 -18.24 -3.84 -15.96
CA LEU A 408 -18.19 -2.46 -15.49
C LEU A 408 -19.61 -1.98 -15.11
N ALA A 409 -19.84 -1.67 -13.85
CA ALA A 409 -21.10 -1.12 -13.33
C ALA A 409 -21.12 0.41 -13.39
N TYR A 410 -20.01 1.06 -13.03
CA TYR A 410 -19.94 2.51 -12.89
C TYR A 410 -18.51 3.00 -13.07
N SER A 411 -18.35 4.25 -13.53
CA SER A 411 -17.07 4.92 -13.65
C SER A 411 -17.20 6.37 -13.23
N GLN A 412 -16.23 6.87 -12.47
CA GLN A 412 -16.18 8.26 -12.05
C GLN A 412 -14.75 8.79 -12.12
N THR A 413 -14.60 10.09 -12.31
CA THR A 413 -13.31 10.77 -12.34
C THR A 413 -13.25 11.81 -11.24
N LEU A 414 -12.23 11.70 -10.39
CA LEU A 414 -11.88 12.65 -9.36
C LEU A 414 -10.90 13.67 -9.96
N ILE A 415 -11.07 14.95 -9.65
CA ILE A 415 -10.13 16.01 -10.03
C ILE A 415 -9.50 16.56 -8.76
N PHE A 416 -8.18 16.42 -8.64
CA PHE A 416 -7.41 17.01 -7.55
C PHE A 416 -6.88 18.37 -7.99
N ASN A 417 -7.17 19.41 -7.22
CA ASN A 417 -6.63 20.75 -7.48
C ASN A 417 -5.42 21.07 -6.59
N GLU A 418 -5.07 20.20 -5.64
CA GLU A 418 -3.91 20.39 -4.76
C GLU A 418 -3.18 19.08 -4.46
N TYR A 419 -1.88 19.19 -4.21
CA TYR A 419 -1.06 18.09 -3.69
C TYR A 419 -1.58 17.63 -2.31
N ALA A 420 -1.66 16.31 -2.12
CA ALA A 420 -2.19 15.66 -0.91
C ALA A 420 -3.68 15.85 -0.66
N GLN A 421 -4.45 16.37 -1.63
CA GLN A 421 -5.91 16.41 -1.55
C GLN A 421 -6.50 14.99 -1.49
N THR A 422 -7.55 14.81 -0.68
CA THR A 422 -8.25 13.54 -0.49
C THR A 422 -9.74 13.67 -0.82
N PHE A 423 -10.28 12.68 -1.52
CA PHE A 423 -11.71 12.47 -1.69
C PHE A 423 -12.19 11.27 -0.86
N ARG A 424 -13.33 11.44 -0.19
CA ARG A 424 -14.10 10.34 0.39
C ARG A 424 -15.20 9.94 -0.58
N ILE A 425 -15.32 8.64 -0.86
CA ILE A 425 -16.32 8.10 -1.79
C ILE A 425 -17.10 7.02 -1.06
N ASP A 426 -18.34 7.33 -0.68
CA ASP A 426 -19.26 6.35 -0.09
C ASP A 426 -20.11 5.70 -1.20
N PRO A 427 -20.02 4.37 -1.44
CA PRO A 427 -20.82 3.72 -2.46
C PRO A 427 -22.33 3.87 -2.24
N ARG A 428 -22.80 4.14 -1.01
CA ARG A 428 -24.21 4.43 -0.73
C ARG A 428 -24.70 5.70 -1.45
N GLN A 429 -23.79 6.63 -1.73
CA GLN A 429 -24.11 7.89 -2.40
C GLN A 429 -24.07 7.78 -3.93
N ILE A 430 -23.79 6.60 -4.49
CA ILE A 430 -23.77 6.38 -5.94
C ILE A 430 -25.06 5.67 -6.35
N PRO A 431 -26.03 6.36 -6.99
CA PRO A 431 -27.33 5.77 -7.34
C PRO A 431 -27.24 4.65 -8.37
N ASP A 432 -26.25 4.69 -9.25
CA ASP A 432 -26.04 3.70 -10.32
C ASP A 432 -25.55 2.34 -9.82
N LEU A 433 -25.10 2.26 -8.56
CA LEU A 433 -24.73 1.01 -7.92
C LEU A 433 -25.95 0.42 -7.21
N PRO A 434 -26.42 -0.79 -7.55
CA PRO A 434 -27.46 -1.45 -6.77
C PRO A 434 -27.06 -1.70 -5.31
N ASP A 435 -28.05 -1.64 -4.41
CA ASP A 435 -27.91 -2.09 -3.02
C ASP A 435 -27.63 -3.59 -2.94
N ASN A 436 -27.20 -4.05 -1.76
CA ASN A 436 -26.89 -5.45 -1.49
C ASN A 436 -25.93 -6.07 -2.52
N SER A 437 -24.88 -5.31 -2.86
CA SER A 437 -23.97 -5.63 -3.96
C SER A 437 -22.51 -5.51 -3.56
N GLN A 438 -21.66 -6.21 -4.30
CA GLN A 438 -20.22 -6.29 -4.10
C GLN A 438 -19.49 -6.01 -5.41
N TYR A 439 -18.38 -5.28 -5.33
CA TYR A 439 -17.61 -4.79 -6.45
C TYR A 439 -16.12 -4.95 -6.20
N ALA A 440 -15.34 -5.03 -7.27
CA ALA A 440 -13.94 -4.65 -7.25
C ALA A 440 -13.79 -3.24 -7.85
N VAL A 441 -12.96 -2.38 -7.26
CA VAL A 441 -12.72 -1.03 -7.77
C VAL A 441 -11.27 -0.90 -8.21
N VAL A 442 -11.07 -0.30 -9.37
CA VAL A 442 -9.74 0.05 -9.89
C VAL A 442 -9.65 1.56 -9.98
N ALA A 443 -8.73 2.17 -9.22
CA ALA A 443 -8.41 3.58 -9.32
C ALA A 443 -7.14 3.75 -10.16
N THR A 444 -7.20 4.61 -11.18
CA THR A 444 -6.04 4.92 -12.01
C THR A 444 -5.76 6.42 -11.96
N ALA A 445 -4.55 6.79 -11.55
CA ALA A 445 -4.09 8.16 -11.49
C ALA A 445 -4.03 8.76 -12.90
N GLY A 446 -4.62 9.94 -13.06
CA GLY A 446 -4.28 10.84 -14.15
C GLY A 446 -3.11 11.74 -13.80
N LEU A 447 -2.69 12.54 -14.76
CA LEU A 447 -1.43 13.26 -14.68
C LEU A 447 -1.39 14.35 -13.61
N GLY A 448 -0.19 14.60 -13.09
CA GLY A 448 0.15 15.69 -12.18
C GLY A 448 1.63 15.68 -11.79
N GLY A 449 2.50 16.16 -12.69
CA GLY A 449 3.96 16.05 -12.50
C GLY A 449 4.44 14.59 -12.41
N TYR A 450 5.35 14.30 -11.46
CA TYR A 450 5.84 12.94 -11.14
C TYR A 450 4.82 12.09 -10.32
N GLY A 451 3.54 12.49 -10.28
CA GLY A 451 2.56 12.11 -9.27
C GLY A 451 1.80 10.80 -9.48
N GLY A 452 1.34 10.22 -8.37
CA GLY A 452 0.41 9.08 -8.34
C GLY A 452 -0.73 9.32 -7.36
N ILE A 453 -1.35 8.24 -6.92
CA ILE A 453 -2.36 8.21 -5.86
C ILE A 453 -1.99 7.19 -4.78
N THR A 454 -2.57 7.39 -3.61
CA THR A 454 -2.72 6.37 -2.57
C THR A 454 -4.19 6.31 -2.18
N GLY A 455 -4.61 5.24 -1.51
CA GLY A 455 -5.97 5.12 -1.04
C GLY A 455 -6.15 3.98 -0.07
N LEU A 456 -7.32 3.93 0.54
CA LEU A 456 -7.76 2.84 1.40
C LEU A 456 -9.27 2.70 1.32
N VAL A 457 -9.78 1.62 1.89
CA VAL A 457 -11.20 1.48 2.18
C VAL A 457 -11.43 1.38 3.68
N THR A 458 -12.63 1.77 4.10
CA THR A 458 -13.17 1.47 5.43
C THR A 458 -14.38 0.57 5.21
N GLU A 459 -14.31 -0.68 5.61
CA GLU A 459 -15.47 -1.55 5.65
C GLU A 459 -16.22 -1.34 6.96
N MET A 460 -17.51 -1.06 6.85
CA MET A 460 -18.38 -0.77 7.98
C MET A 460 -19.58 -1.71 7.97
N ASN A 461 -19.79 -2.40 9.09
CA ASN A 461 -21.00 -3.14 9.42
C ASN A 461 -21.74 -2.39 10.54
N LEU A 462 -23.03 -2.12 10.33
CA LEU A 462 -23.86 -1.38 11.28
C LEU A 462 -24.70 -2.30 12.18
N SER A 463 -24.44 -3.61 12.14
CA SER A 463 -25.22 -4.62 12.87
C SER A 463 -24.82 -4.80 14.34
N GLY A 464 -23.70 -4.22 14.79
CA GLY A 464 -23.20 -4.28 16.18
C GLY A 464 -21.74 -4.73 16.28
N GLY A 465 -21.22 -4.76 17.52
CA GLY A 465 -19.85 -5.17 17.83
C GLY A 465 -18.79 -4.21 17.29
N ASP A 466 -17.60 -4.74 17.05
CA ASP A 466 -16.56 -4.08 16.28
C ASP A 466 -16.82 -4.28 14.79
N GLY A 467 -17.59 -3.35 14.24
CA GLY A 467 -18.03 -3.36 12.85
C GLY A 467 -17.14 -2.56 11.91
N TRP A 468 -15.94 -2.13 12.30
CA TRP A 468 -15.04 -1.35 11.43
C TRP A 468 -13.82 -2.19 11.09
N MET A 469 -13.44 -2.22 9.81
CA MET A 469 -12.11 -2.68 9.40
C MET A 469 -11.63 -1.87 8.21
N THR A 470 -10.34 -1.85 7.98
CA THR A 470 -9.72 -1.03 6.94
C THR A 470 -8.62 -1.82 6.25
N TYR A 471 -8.50 -1.61 4.94
CA TYR A 471 -7.37 -2.10 4.18
C TYR A 471 -6.97 -1.08 3.12
N GLU A 472 -5.69 -1.02 2.77
CA GLU A 472 -5.15 -0.06 1.82
C GLU A 472 -5.43 -0.46 0.36
N GLY A 473 -5.35 0.50 -0.56
CA GLY A 473 -5.37 0.22 -1.99
C GLY A 473 -4.17 -0.65 -2.36
N VAL A 474 -4.44 -1.80 -2.98
CA VAL A 474 -3.40 -2.75 -3.35
C VAL A 474 -2.69 -2.26 -4.61
N GLN A 475 -1.36 -2.28 -4.58
CA GLN A 475 -0.54 -1.95 -5.74
C GLN A 475 -0.42 -3.18 -6.65
N GLN A 476 -0.05 -2.96 -7.90
CA GLN A 476 0.39 -4.08 -8.74
C GLN A 476 1.66 -4.69 -8.12
N PRO A 477 1.73 -6.02 -7.92
CA PRO A 477 2.94 -6.69 -7.46
C PRO A 477 4.16 -6.32 -8.30
N ALA A 478 5.31 -6.18 -7.63
CA ALA A 478 6.57 -5.98 -8.33
C ALA A 478 6.82 -7.12 -9.32
N ALA A 479 7.28 -6.77 -10.54
CA ALA A 479 7.59 -7.75 -11.57
C ALA A 479 8.74 -8.69 -11.17
N ASN A 480 9.66 -8.20 -10.34
CA ASN A 480 10.85 -8.93 -9.89
C ASN A 480 10.81 -9.13 -8.36
N PRO A 481 11.41 -10.21 -7.85
CA PRO A 481 11.55 -10.43 -6.41
C PRO A 481 12.47 -9.38 -5.78
N PHE A 482 12.32 -9.19 -4.46
CA PHE A 482 13.17 -8.32 -3.66
C PHE A 482 14.66 -8.61 -3.90
N GLY A 483 15.47 -7.54 -4.01
CA GLY A 483 16.90 -7.64 -4.29
C GLY A 483 17.26 -7.66 -5.78
N THR A 484 16.28 -7.79 -6.68
CA THR A 484 16.50 -7.75 -8.13
C THR A 484 15.94 -6.44 -8.71
N PRO A 485 16.78 -5.54 -9.26
CA PRO A 485 16.30 -4.31 -9.88
C PRO A 485 15.27 -4.56 -10.99
N GLY A 486 14.28 -3.68 -11.11
CA GLY A 486 13.23 -3.82 -12.12
C GLY A 486 12.15 -2.76 -12.01
N CYS A 487 11.32 -2.65 -13.05
CA CYS A 487 10.22 -1.70 -13.09
C CYS A 487 8.87 -2.42 -13.18
N THR A 488 7.86 -1.83 -12.55
CA THR A 488 6.49 -2.34 -12.57
C THR A 488 5.53 -1.26 -13.06
N PRO A 489 4.76 -1.52 -14.12
CA PRO A 489 4.91 -2.67 -15.03
C PRO A 489 6.27 -2.63 -15.77
N ALA A 490 6.74 -3.74 -16.34
CA ALA A 490 8.00 -3.75 -17.12
C ALA A 490 7.83 -3.17 -18.54
N SER A 491 6.59 -3.08 -19.01
CA SER A 491 6.21 -2.46 -20.28
C SER A 491 4.86 -1.77 -20.17
N GLY A 492 4.64 -0.72 -20.95
CA GLY A 492 3.40 0.03 -20.94
C GLY A 492 3.27 0.98 -22.14
N PRO A 493 2.06 1.45 -22.43
CA PRO A 493 1.86 2.48 -23.45
C PRO A 493 2.51 3.82 -23.06
N SER A 494 2.65 4.72 -24.04
CA SER A 494 3.08 6.10 -23.82
C SER A 494 2.27 6.77 -22.70
N GLY A 495 2.99 7.40 -21.77
CA GLY A 495 2.42 8.09 -20.63
C GLY A 495 2.20 7.22 -19.40
N THR A 496 2.48 5.91 -19.46
CA THR A 496 2.52 5.06 -18.27
C THR A 496 3.59 5.57 -17.29
N THR A 497 3.23 5.60 -16.01
CA THR A 497 4.18 5.80 -14.91
C THR A 497 4.68 4.43 -14.44
N PHE A 498 5.98 4.21 -14.59
CA PHE A 498 6.72 3.03 -14.20
C PHE A 498 7.26 3.23 -12.78
N SER A 499 7.08 2.26 -11.90
CA SER A 499 7.70 2.26 -10.57
C SER A 499 8.92 1.35 -10.58
N CYS A 500 10.13 1.93 -10.57
CA CYS A 500 11.39 1.21 -10.70
C CYS A 500 12.09 1.04 -9.35
N ALA A 501 12.23 -0.21 -8.91
CA ALA A 501 12.93 -0.57 -7.68
C ALA A 501 14.39 -0.93 -7.98
N PHE A 502 15.30 -0.45 -7.14
CA PHE A 502 16.73 -0.75 -7.16
C PHE A 502 17.19 -1.15 -5.76
N TYR A 503 18.25 -1.94 -5.68
CA TYR A 503 18.70 -2.55 -4.41
C TYR A 503 20.23 -2.54 -4.30
N GLY A 504 20.72 -2.81 -3.09
CA GLY A 504 22.15 -2.98 -2.81
C GLY A 504 22.91 -1.67 -2.63
N PHE A 505 22.20 -0.55 -2.44
CA PHE A 505 22.81 0.73 -2.14
C PHE A 505 23.11 0.89 -0.64
N ALA A 506 24.03 1.79 -0.31
CA ALA A 506 24.31 2.13 1.09
C ALA A 506 23.11 2.86 1.74
N PRO A 507 22.55 2.32 2.85
CA PRO A 507 21.40 2.90 3.56
C PRO A 507 21.52 4.40 3.87
N GLY A 508 20.45 5.17 3.64
CA GLY A 508 20.38 6.60 3.93
C GLY A 508 21.18 7.51 2.99
N SER A 509 21.82 6.95 1.96
CA SER A 509 22.57 7.73 0.96
C SER A 509 21.63 8.52 0.06
N THR A 510 22.14 9.62 -0.50
CA THR A 510 21.46 10.42 -1.52
C THR A 510 21.83 9.95 -2.92
N VAL A 511 20.86 9.99 -3.83
CA VAL A 511 21.08 9.63 -5.23
C VAL A 511 22.01 10.66 -5.91
N THR A 512 23.06 10.16 -6.55
CA THR A 512 24.05 11.00 -7.27
C THR A 512 23.54 11.37 -8.65
N SER A 513 22.97 10.42 -9.39
CA SER A 513 22.37 10.68 -10.69
C SER A 513 21.34 9.61 -11.07
N ILE A 514 20.38 10.03 -11.92
CA ILE A 514 19.45 9.14 -12.61
C ILE A 514 19.53 9.49 -14.10
N VAL A 515 19.90 8.50 -14.90
CA VAL A 515 20.03 8.63 -16.35
C VAL A 515 19.07 7.66 -17.01
N VAL A 516 18.24 8.15 -17.94
CA VAL A 516 17.35 7.30 -18.73
C VAL A 516 17.74 7.42 -20.20
N SER A 517 18.01 6.28 -20.84
CA SER A 517 18.31 6.29 -22.27
C SER A 517 17.09 6.69 -23.10
N ASN A 518 17.33 7.45 -24.15
CA ASN A 518 16.35 7.66 -25.21
C ASN A 518 16.36 6.46 -26.17
N PRO A 519 15.28 6.23 -26.93
CA PRO A 519 15.17 5.14 -27.90
C PRO A 519 16.30 5.13 -28.96
N ALA A 520 16.90 6.31 -29.23
CA ALA A 520 18.02 6.48 -30.16
C ALA A 520 19.42 6.34 -29.51
N GLY A 521 19.50 5.94 -28.24
CA GLY A 521 20.76 5.73 -27.51
C GLY A 521 21.36 6.97 -26.83
N ALA A 522 20.80 8.16 -27.05
CA ALA A 522 21.22 9.38 -26.35
C ALA A 522 20.74 9.39 -24.89
N ALA A 523 21.59 9.78 -23.94
CA ALA A 523 21.23 9.87 -22.53
C ALA A 523 20.42 11.13 -22.24
N GLY A 524 19.21 10.98 -21.70
CA GLY A 524 18.52 12.07 -21.01
C GLY A 524 18.95 12.08 -19.53
N SER A 525 19.44 13.22 -19.03
CA SER A 525 19.71 13.41 -17.60
C SER A 525 18.45 13.91 -16.90
N GLY A 526 17.92 13.16 -15.94
CA GLY A 526 16.90 13.64 -15.01
C GLY A 526 17.55 14.37 -13.84
N SER A 527 16.89 15.40 -13.31
CA SER A 527 17.28 16.02 -12.03
C SER A 527 16.78 15.12 -10.89
N PRO A 528 17.65 14.56 -10.03
CA PRO A 528 17.21 13.74 -8.91
C PRO A 528 16.76 14.68 -7.79
N THR A 529 15.50 15.08 -7.80
CA THR A 529 14.93 15.71 -6.61
C THR A 529 14.17 14.63 -5.82
N PHE A 530 14.57 14.44 -4.55
CA PHE A 530 13.81 13.72 -3.50
C PHE A 530 13.86 12.18 -3.46
N HIS A 531 15.02 11.57 -3.72
CA HIS A 531 15.21 10.13 -3.51
C HIS A 531 16.27 9.85 -2.43
N ILE A 532 15.85 9.18 -1.34
CA ILE A 532 16.72 8.72 -0.26
C ILE A 532 16.75 7.20 -0.32
N VAL A 533 17.93 6.60 -0.22
CA VAL A 533 18.05 5.15 -0.13
C VAL A 533 17.48 4.68 1.21
N GLY A 534 16.50 3.78 1.16
CA GLY A 534 15.88 3.18 2.35
C GLY A 534 16.89 2.45 3.23
N VAL A 535 16.52 2.18 4.49
CA VAL A 535 17.45 1.54 5.44
C VAL A 535 17.78 0.08 5.11
N ASP A 536 17.05 -0.54 4.19
CA ASP A 536 17.34 -1.85 3.61
C ASP A 536 18.20 -1.77 2.33
N GLY A 537 18.64 -0.57 1.94
CA GLY A 537 19.41 -0.35 0.71
C GLY A 537 18.56 -0.32 -0.56
N SER A 538 17.23 -0.26 -0.43
CA SER A 538 16.31 -0.13 -1.55
C SER A 538 16.10 1.32 -1.98
N LEU A 539 15.72 1.50 -3.23
CA LEU A 539 15.35 2.79 -3.79
C LEU A 539 14.20 2.61 -4.78
N LEU A 540 13.13 3.38 -4.61
CA LEU A 540 12.01 3.42 -5.55
C LEU A 540 12.03 4.72 -6.36
N VAL A 541 12.03 4.60 -7.69
CA VAL A 541 12.04 5.72 -8.63
C VAL A 541 10.80 5.64 -9.53
N PRO A 542 9.81 6.54 -9.38
CA PRO A 542 8.73 6.67 -10.34
C PRO A 542 9.24 7.37 -11.61
N PHE A 543 8.90 6.85 -12.78
CA PHE A 543 9.28 7.42 -14.06
C PHE A 543 8.14 7.37 -15.06
N ARG A 544 7.76 8.52 -15.60
CA ARG A 544 6.80 8.60 -16.70
C ARG A 544 7.54 8.56 -18.02
N ALA A 545 7.18 7.63 -18.88
CA ALA A 545 7.81 7.49 -20.19
C ALA A 545 6.86 7.92 -21.31
N LEU A 546 7.28 8.91 -22.12
CA LEU A 546 6.46 9.48 -23.19
C LEU A 546 6.77 8.88 -24.56
N ASN A 547 8.05 8.83 -24.94
CA ASN A 547 8.40 8.32 -26.28
C ASN A 547 8.53 6.80 -26.27
N THR A 548 8.01 6.19 -27.33
CA THR A 548 8.05 4.75 -27.57
C THR A 548 9.48 4.23 -27.76
N GLY A 549 9.68 2.96 -27.42
CA GLY A 549 10.95 2.27 -27.55
C GLY A 549 11.44 1.68 -26.23
N SER A 550 12.51 0.88 -26.33
CA SER A 550 13.22 0.33 -25.18
C SER A 550 14.06 1.42 -24.51
N ARG A 551 14.05 1.45 -23.18
CA ARG A 551 14.83 2.38 -22.37
C ARG A 551 15.49 1.65 -21.22
N THR A 552 16.63 2.17 -20.80
CA THR A 552 17.37 1.73 -19.63
C THR A 552 17.49 2.90 -18.67
N MET A 553 16.96 2.73 -17.47
CA MET A 553 17.19 3.62 -16.35
C MET A 553 18.43 3.13 -15.61
N THR A 554 19.36 4.03 -15.36
CA THR A 554 20.58 3.80 -14.60
C THR A 554 20.62 4.78 -13.44
N VAL A 555 20.74 4.23 -12.22
CA VAL A 555 20.82 5.01 -10.98
C VAL A 555 22.19 4.82 -10.37
N THR A 556 22.83 5.94 -10.01
CA THR A 556 24.13 5.95 -9.33
C THR A 556 23.99 6.55 -7.93
N VAL A 557 24.57 5.85 -6.94
CA VAL A 557 24.68 6.28 -5.54
C VAL A 557 26.15 6.14 -5.15
N GLY A 558 26.86 7.26 -5.03
CA GLY A 558 28.31 7.25 -4.85
C GLY A 558 28.99 6.56 -6.03
N THR A 559 29.66 5.42 -5.78
CA THR A 559 30.34 4.62 -6.82
C THR A 559 29.50 3.43 -7.30
N GLN A 560 28.38 3.12 -6.65
CA GLN A 560 27.52 2.00 -7.01
C GLN A 560 26.51 2.42 -8.08
N THR A 561 26.27 1.53 -9.04
CA THR A 561 25.30 1.75 -10.12
C THR A 561 24.41 0.54 -10.29
N GLN A 562 23.12 0.78 -10.48
CA GLN A 562 22.12 -0.24 -10.81
C GLN A 562 21.31 0.20 -12.03
N SER A 563 20.80 -0.76 -12.79
CA SER A 563 20.00 -0.48 -13.99
C SER A 563 18.74 -1.35 -14.07
N ALA A 564 17.69 -0.78 -14.67
CA ALA A 564 16.44 -1.46 -14.97
C ALA A 564 15.95 -1.05 -16.37
N ASN A 565 15.28 -1.97 -17.06
CA ASN A 565 14.76 -1.74 -18.40
C ASN A 565 13.25 -1.55 -18.39
N ILE A 566 12.77 -0.70 -19.30
CA ILE A 566 11.34 -0.50 -19.58
C ILE A 566 11.10 -0.48 -21.08
N ILE A 567 9.94 -0.97 -21.51
CA ILE A 567 9.50 -0.92 -22.90
C ILE A 567 8.25 -0.04 -23.00
N VAL A 568 8.32 0.98 -23.84
CA VAL A 568 7.21 1.91 -24.09
C VAL A 568 6.64 1.65 -25.47
N PHE A 569 5.33 1.42 -25.58
CA PHE A 569 4.65 1.23 -26.88
C PHE A 569 3.60 2.33 -27.14
N ASP A 570 3.03 2.35 -28.34
CA ASP A 570 2.07 3.37 -28.74
C ASP A 570 0.80 3.36 -27.87
N PRO A 571 0.20 4.53 -27.59
CA PRO A 571 -1.07 4.60 -26.87
C PRO A 571 -2.22 4.03 -27.71
N SER A 572 -3.27 3.54 -27.06
CA SER A 572 -4.43 2.93 -27.72
C SER A 572 -5.42 3.94 -28.29
N PHE A 573 -5.29 5.22 -27.94
CA PHE A 573 -6.10 6.32 -28.49
C PHE A 573 -5.26 7.51 -28.95
N ALA A 574 -5.84 8.28 -29.87
CA ALA A 574 -5.24 9.49 -30.42
C ALA A 574 -5.83 10.76 -29.80
N MET A 575 -5.01 11.81 -29.75
CA MET A 575 -5.44 13.17 -29.40
C MET A 575 -5.19 14.09 -30.58
N VAL A 576 -6.18 14.89 -30.95
CA VAL A 576 -6.13 15.78 -32.11
C VAL A 576 -6.50 17.19 -31.68
N PHE A 577 -5.59 18.16 -31.92
CA PHE A 577 -5.90 19.57 -31.74
C PHE A 577 -6.89 20.01 -32.82
N SER A 578 -8.07 20.45 -32.43
CA SER A 578 -8.98 21.19 -33.30
C SER A 578 -8.75 22.70 -33.21
N GLU A 579 -8.14 23.18 -32.13
CA GLU A 579 -7.68 24.56 -31.97
C GLU A 579 -6.44 24.65 -31.07
N SER A 580 -5.44 25.44 -31.49
CA SER A 580 -4.29 25.85 -30.67
C SER A 580 -3.95 27.31 -31.00
N LYS A 581 -4.44 28.25 -30.19
CA LYS A 581 -4.24 29.70 -30.35
C LYS A 581 -3.83 30.32 -29.02
N PHE A 582 -3.25 31.52 -29.08
CA PHE A 582 -2.94 32.28 -27.87
C PHE A 582 -4.22 32.66 -27.11
N GLY A 583 -4.47 31.94 -26.00
CA GLY A 583 -5.62 32.06 -25.12
C GLY A 583 -6.77 31.07 -25.36
N ALA A 584 -6.66 30.14 -26.33
CA ALA A 584 -7.70 29.15 -26.61
C ALA A 584 -7.13 27.83 -27.15
N VAL A 585 -7.57 26.72 -26.57
CA VAL A 585 -7.15 25.36 -26.95
C VAL A 585 -8.35 24.44 -26.96
N THR A 586 -8.48 23.62 -28.01
CA THR A 586 -9.49 22.56 -28.09
C THR A 586 -8.87 21.28 -28.63
N ILE A 587 -9.20 20.16 -28.00
CA ILE A 587 -8.76 18.80 -28.36
C ILE A 587 -9.98 17.89 -28.52
N ASN A 588 -9.90 16.98 -29.49
CA ASN A 588 -10.77 15.82 -29.63
C ASN A 588 -10.00 14.52 -29.32
N THR A 589 -10.59 13.65 -28.51
CA THR A 589 -10.02 12.37 -28.03
C THR A 589 -11.15 11.42 -27.56
N LEU A 590 -10.89 10.48 -26.64
CA LEU A 590 -11.92 9.64 -26.03
C LEU A 590 -12.91 10.46 -25.17
N PRO A 591 -14.18 10.03 -25.07
CA PRO A 591 -15.16 10.64 -24.18
C PRO A 591 -14.94 10.23 -22.71
N GLY A 592 -15.31 11.12 -21.77
CA GLY A 592 -15.33 10.85 -20.34
C GLY A 592 -13.96 10.69 -19.67
N ILE A 593 -12.88 11.16 -20.29
CA ILE A 593 -11.53 11.08 -19.74
C ILE A 593 -11.02 12.44 -19.25
N ALA A 594 -10.14 12.42 -18.24
CA ALA A 594 -9.50 13.64 -17.75
C ALA A 594 -8.40 14.09 -18.71
N CYS A 595 -8.38 15.39 -19.02
CA CYS A 595 -7.32 16.04 -19.76
C CYS A 595 -6.82 17.28 -19.03
N SER A 596 -5.52 17.55 -19.13
CA SER A 596 -4.87 18.73 -18.55
C SER A 596 -4.16 19.52 -19.64
N LEU A 597 -4.12 20.85 -19.47
CA LEU A 597 -3.43 21.76 -20.38
C LEU A 597 -2.24 22.41 -19.67
N THR A 598 -1.06 22.29 -20.26
CA THR A 598 0.11 23.08 -19.90
C THR A 598 0.38 24.08 -21.03
N VAL A 599 0.47 25.36 -20.69
CA VAL A 599 0.82 26.42 -21.66
C VAL A 599 2.23 26.90 -21.37
N GLN A 600 3.17 26.60 -22.27
CA GLN A 600 4.51 27.14 -22.25
C GLN A 600 4.57 28.42 -23.08
N LEU A 601 4.88 29.53 -22.44
CA LEU A 601 5.03 30.83 -23.08
C LEU A 601 6.33 30.89 -23.91
N PRO A 602 6.46 31.84 -24.85
CA PRO A 602 7.65 32.00 -25.69
C PRO A 602 8.98 32.16 -24.93
N ASN A 603 8.92 32.68 -23.71
CA ASN A 603 10.08 32.83 -22.81
C ASN A 603 10.43 31.55 -22.03
N GLY A 604 9.70 30.45 -22.27
CA GLY A 604 9.87 29.17 -21.61
C GLY A 604 9.12 29.02 -20.28
N GLN A 605 8.44 30.06 -19.77
CA GLN A 605 7.65 29.96 -18.54
C GLN A 605 6.37 29.16 -18.75
N ILE A 606 5.94 28.43 -17.73
CA ILE A 606 4.65 27.73 -17.71
C ILE A 606 3.60 28.64 -17.07
N LEU A 607 2.43 28.73 -17.71
CA LEU A 607 1.27 29.46 -17.19
C LEU A 607 0.64 28.71 -16.00
N SER A 608 0.24 29.43 -14.95
CA SER A 608 -0.41 28.83 -13.78
C SER A 608 -1.78 28.23 -14.12
N ASP A 609 -2.21 27.25 -13.32
CA ASP A 609 -3.52 26.59 -13.37
C ASP A 609 -4.71 27.54 -13.18
N ASP A 610 -4.56 28.53 -12.29
CA ASP A 610 -5.53 29.60 -12.05
C ASP A 610 -5.82 30.47 -13.29
N ALA A 611 -4.99 30.39 -14.33
CA ALA A 611 -5.20 31.12 -15.57
C ALA A 611 -6.25 30.49 -16.50
N GLY A 612 -6.97 29.44 -16.06
CA GLY A 612 -7.99 28.75 -16.86
C GLY A 612 -7.49 27.48 -17.56
N THR A 613 -6.37 26.93 -17.11
CA THR A 613 -5.73 25.72 -17.67
C THR A 613 -6.00 24.46 -16.82
N SER A 614 -6.88 24.56 -15.82
CA SER A 614 -7.27 23.46 -14.94
C SER A 614 -7.72 22.20 -15.69
N THR A 615 -7.53 21.03 -15.05
CA THR A 615 -7.94 19.73 -15.60
C THR A 615 -9.45 19.69 -15.86
N ARG A 616 -9.84 19.16 -17.03
CA ARG A 616 -11.24 19.05 -17.47
C ARG A 616 -11.53 17.64 -17.96
N ILE A 617 -12.82 17.26 -17.95
CA ILE A 617 -13.29 15.98 -18.47
C ILE A 617 -13.81 16.20 -19.88
N THR A 618 -13.46 15.31 -20.82
CA THR A 618 -13.99 15.33 -22.17
C THR A 618 -15.49 15.03 -22.18
N ASN A 619 -16.23 15.74 -23.03
CA ASN A 619 -17.67 15.55 -23.16
C ASN A 619 -18.00 14.20 -23.84
N PRO A 620 -19.29 13.82 -23.99
CA PRO A 620 -19.66 12.54 -24.63
C PRO A 620 -19.20 12.39 -26.09
N GLN A 621 -18.81 13.47 -26.76
CA GLN A 621 -18.23 13.46 -28.11
C GLN A 621 -16.68 13.46 -28.11
N GLY A 622 -16.06 13.41 -26.93
CA GLY A 622 -14.61 13.40 -26.78
C GLY A 622 -13.94 14.78 -26.87
N ASN A 623 -14.72 15.87 -26.84
CA ASN A 623 -14.19 17.23 -26.94
C ASN A 623 -13.89 17.81 -25.56
N VAL A 624 -12.79 18.54 -25.46
CA VAL A 624 -12.42 19.36 -24.30
C VAL A 624 -11.79 20.65 -24.79
N ALA A 625 -12.11 21.77 -24.12
CA ALA A 625 -11.62 23.09 -24.47
C ALA A 625 -11.21 23.88 -23.24
N TRP A 626 -10.22 24.75 -23.42
CA TRP A 626 -9.74 25.72 -22.44
C TRP A 626 -9.70 27.11 -23.06
N VAL A 627 -10.07 28.09 -22.25
CA VAL A 627 -9.84 29.51 -22.51
C VAL A 627 -8.98 29.99 -21.36
N TYR A 628 -7.78 30.48 -21.66
CA TYR A 628 -6.84 30.91 -20.64
C TYR A 628 -6.47 32.39 -20.75
N THR A 629 -6.19 32.99 -19.59
CA THR A 629 -5.82 34.41 -19.47
C THR A 629 -4.50 34.66 -20.18
N LYS A 630 -4.49 35.61 -21.12
CA LYS A 630 -3.31 35.98 -21.91
C LYS A 630 -2.38 36.88 -21.08
N PRO A 631 -1.15 36.47 -20.77
CA PRO A 631 -0.22 37.35 -20.07
C PRO A 631 0.14 38.55 -20.96
N ALA A 632 0.11 39.74 -20.39
CA ALA A 632 0.48 40.97 -21.11
C ALA A 632 1.94 40.91 -21.59
N ASN A 633 2.26 41.62 -22.67
CA ASN A 633 3.61 41.74 -23.23
C ASN A 633 4.27 40.40 -23.63
N THR A 634 3.47 39.36 -23.90
CA THR A 634 3.96 38.08 -24.43
C THR A 634 4.01 38.15 -25.94
N THR A 635 5.19 37.97 -26.54
CA THR A 635 5.38 37.96 -27.99
C THR A 635 6.19 36.72 -28.42
N GLY A 636 5.92 36.21 -29.62
CA GLY A 636 6.66 35.08 -30.19
C GLY A 636 5.91 33.74 -30.17
N THR A 637 6.65 32.63 -30.31
CA THR A 637 6.06 31.29 -30.44
C THR A 637 6.08 30.57 -29.10
N GLY A 638 4.89 30.21 -28.60
CA GLY A 638 4.73 29.34 -27.44
C GLY A 638 4.23 27.95 -27.83
N MET A 639 4.00 27.11 -26.83
CA MET A 639 3.54 25.74 -27.01
C MET A 639 2.42 25.41 -26.03
N ASN A 640 1.34 24.84 -26.56
CA ASN A 640 0.29 24.19 -25.78
C ASN A 640 0.61 22.70 -25.73
N VAL A 641 0.62 22.13 -24.53
CA VAL A 641 0.82 20.71 -24.29
C VAL A 641 -0.44 20.19 -23.61
N VAL A 642 -1.10 19.23 -24.25
CA VAL A 642 -2.30 18.60 -23.72
C VAL A 642 -1.99 17.13 -23.48
N ASP A 643 -2.39 16.69 -22.31
CA ASP A 643 -2.35 15.30 -21.94
C ASP A 643 -3.73 14.82 -21.53
N CYS A 644 -4.05 13.57 -21.83
CA CYS A 644 -5.31 12.96 -21.42
C CYS A 644 -5.07 11.54 -20.90
N THR A 645 -5.76 11.14 -19.83
CA THR A 645 -5.57 9.83 -19.17
C THR A 645 -6.76 8.90 -19.38
N SER A 646 -6.51 7.68 -19.87
CA SER A 646 -7.49 6.60 -19.93
C SER A 646 -6.85 5.28 -19.48
N GLY A 647 -7.28 4.74 -18.34
CA GLY A 647 -6.59 3.57 -17.78
C GLY A 647 -5.10 3.87 -17.56
N ALA A 648 -4.21 2.94 -17.91
CA ALA A 648 -2.77 3.05 -17.63
C ALA A 648 -1.98 3.96 -18.60
N GLU A 649 -2.64 4.52 -19.62
CA GLU A 649 -2.02 5.40 -20.61
C GLU A 649 -2.42 6.85 -20.38
N SER A 650 -1.44 7.73 -20.59
CA SER A 650 -1.61 9.17 -20.49
C SER A 650 -0.77 9.86 -21.57
N PRO A 651 -1.07 9.64 -22.85
CA PRO A 651 -0.29 10.23 -23.93
C PRO A 651 -0.29 11.75 -23.85
N GLU A 652 0.76 12.34 -24.42
CA GLU A 652 0.99 13.77 -24.49
C GLU A 652 0.98 14.21 -25.96
N ARG A 653 0.36 15.36 -26.26
CA ARG A 653 0.47 16.01 -27.57
C ARG A 653 0.68 17.49 -27.38
N SER A 654 1.56 18.04 -28.21
CA SER A 654 1.83 19.47 -28.24
C SER A 654 1.50 20.09 -29.59
N ALA A 655 1.13 21.37 -29.56
CA ALA A 655 0.94 22.22 -30.72
C ALA A 655 1.42 23.64 -30.40
N THR A 656 2.06 24.29 -31.36
CA THR A 656 2.52 25.68 -31.17
C THR A 656 1.36 26.68 -31.24
N PHE A 657 1.59 27.88 -30.70
CA PHE A 657 0.75 29.05 -30.92
C PHE A 657 1.65 30.29 -31.10
N THR A 658 1.12 31.34 -31.72
CA THR A 658 1.81 32.63 -31.84
C THR A 658 1.13 33.66 -30.96
N ALA A 659 1.91 34.29 -30.07
CA ALA A 659 1.51 35.46 -29.31
C ALA A 659 1.85 36.73 -30.12
N PRO A 660 0.95 37.72 -30.15
CA PRO A 660 1.02 38.89 -31.02
C PRO A 660 2.19 39.82 -30.70
#